data_AF-Q1HFU1-F1
#
_entry.id   AF-Q1HFU1-F1
#
_cell.length_a   1.000
_cell.length_b   1.000
_cell.length_c   1.000
_cell.angle_alpha   90.00
_cell.angle_beta   90.00
_cell.angle_gamma   90.00
#
_symmetry.space_group_name_H-M   'P 1'
#
loop_
_entity.id
_entity.type
_entity.pdbx_description
1 polymer ?
#
loop_
_entity_poly.entity_id
_entity_poly.type
_entity_poly.pdbx_seq_one_letter_code
_entity_poly.pdbx_strand_id
1 'polypeptide(L)'
;MPESSSANDWENPRVFQRNRLKARAYWIPETSLLLNGDWDFNYVSSPLLAPSPTPSRLSGDGGEEKDAEQDQVEWKPIPVPGHWQLHGYGRPNYTNVIFPFPVDPPRVPSENPTGTYKRSFRVPSTWDRDAQLRLRFDGVDSAYHVWVNGVQVGYAQGSRNPAEFDISDQVDREKENEAFYGANHAAMYRFIKEEDPTRPVHYEGDMEAKTADMYSFMYPSVDRITRLATEEGDAFTKPIVLCEYGHAMGNAPGGLAEYMNAFRTYRRLQGGWIWEWANHGLWLEEKGFYAYGGDFGDQPNDGSFVLDGLLYSNHTPTPGLVELRKAYEPIHAWYEDGRIRLQNRFDFAGLEGVQAGYRVEVLGEGMELIEAGTLEIPALRAGETGEIPFPSSFPSKATAGGETWLTVSFTTKHATPGLDANYEIAWFQHRLGSTAPSLPALTPAASFPIQTHSTKADHIITGADFTITFSRTTGLLTSWRIHSREILADSTSAGLTLGFWRPPTDNELPYDLGEWRRYGLDTLTSSLRKISLTEVDESMLEIRTEAYVSPPILAWGFEAETVYRITGDGALTVKAHVKPSGAKPVDVPRVGFDLVLADELDNASWFGLGPGESYADKKLSQKISIYSATTSELQTPYEVPQEGGNRMETRWLRLLNNRGRGVCVTRDADGDEEQAFQWVATRYSAESVERAKHPNELSPEKRVRVRLDVESAGVGTGACGPRTLEQYRVPCAERRFGFRIAPWTK
;
A
#
# COMPACT_ATOMS: atom_id res chain seq x y z
N MET A 1 -37.34 47.51 -19.50
CA MET A 1 -36.07 46.91 -19.05
C MET A 1 -35.57 46.06 -20.21
N PRO A 2 -34.30 46.18 -20.63
CA PRO A 2 -33.79 45.44 -21.78
C PRO A 2 -33.79 43.92 -21.55
N GLU A 3 -33.72 43.17 -22.64
CA GLU A 3 -33.92 41.72 -22.68
C GLU A 3 -32.73 40.94 -22.13
N SER A 4 -32.94 39.66 -21.84
CA SER A 4 -31.96 38.79 -21.21
C SER A 4 -30.72 38.59 -22.09
N SER A 5 -29.54 38.88 -21.54
CA SER A 5 -28.29 38.26 -22.00
C SER A 5 -28.46 36.74 -21.95
N SER A 6 -28.24 36.04 -23.07
CA SER A 6 -28.19 34.59 -23.09
C SER A 6 -27.07 34.10 -22.16
N ALA A 7 -27.42 33.25 -21.18
CA ALA A 7 -26.42 32.61 -20.33
C ALA A 7 -25.45 31.78 -21.19
N ASN A 8 -24.18 31.73 -20.77
CA ASN A 8 -23.15 30.96 -21.45
C ASN A 8 -23.53 29.47 -21.49
N ASP A 9 -23.16 28.76 -22.56
CA ASP A 9 -23.50 27.33 -22.72
C ASP A 9 -22.96 26.48 -21.55
N TRP A 10 -21.76 26.81 -21.04
CA TRP A 10 -21.14 26.13 -19.89
C TRP A 10 -21.74 26.51 -18.53
N GLU A 11 -22.67 27.47 -18.48
CA GLU A 11 -23.42 27.86 -17.27
C GLU A 11 -24.92 27.52 -17.39
N ASN A 12 -25.31 26.73 -18.40
CA ASN A 12 -26.69 26.39 -18.69
C ASN A 12 -26.92 24.87 -18.65
N PRO A 13 -27.49 24.30 -17.57
CA PRO A 13 -27.64 22.85 -17.41
C PRO A 13 -28.68 22.23 -18.36
N ARG A 14 -29.35 23.03 -19.20
CA ARG A 14 -30.20 22.53 -20.31
C ARG A 14 -29.41 22.38 -21.63
N VAL A 15 -28.22 22.97 -21.73
CA VAL A 15 -27.38 22.96 -22.93
C VAL A 15 -26.07 22.24 -22.62
N PHE A 16 -26.13 20.91 -22.56
CA PHE A 16 -24.94 20.05 -22.45
C PHE A 16 -24.35 19.66 -23.82
N GLN A 17 -25.04 19.97 -24.92
CA GLN A 17 -24.57 19.80 -26.29
C GLN A 17 -25.25 20.79 -27.24
N ARG A 18 -24.61 21.06 -28.39
CA ARG A 18 -25.22 21.64 -29.60
C ARG A 18 -24.67 20.91 -30.83
N ASN A 19 -25.56 20.47 -31.73
CA ASN A 19 -25.21 19.79 -32.98
C ASN A 19 -24.38 18.50 -32.84
N ARG A 20 -24.32 17.90 -31.64
CA ARG A 20 -23.62 16.64 -31.40
C ARG A 20 -24.49 15.48 -31.90
N LEU A 21 -23.97 14.71 -32.86
CA LEU A 21 -24.61 13.52 -33.40
C LEU A 21 -24.94 12.51 -32.29
N LYS A 22 -26.01 11.74 -32.50
CA LYS A 22 -26.44 10.68 -31.58
C LYS A 22 -25.30 9.72 -31.27
N ALA A 23 -25.17 9.38 -29.99
CA ALA A 23 -24.22 8.39 -29.52
C ALA A 23 -24.43 7.02 -30.21
N ARG A 24 -23.34 6.28 -30.39
CA ARG A 24 -23.29 4.99 -31.09
C ARG A 24 -22.19 4.12 -30.51
N ALA A 25 -22.25 2.82 -30.78
CA ALA A 25 -21.16 1.90 -30.47
C ALA A 25 -19.83 2.36 -31.11
N TYR A 26 -18.72 2.12 -30.42
CA TYR A 26 -17.39 2.49 -30.89
C TYR A 26 -17.05 1.74 -32.19
N TRP A 27 -16.77 2.52 -33.23
CA TRP A 27 -16.29 2.04 -34.52
C TRP A 27 -15.66 3.22 -35.25
N ILE A 28 -14.48 3.00 -35.83
CA ILE A 28 -13.77 3.96 -36.68
C ILE A 28 -13.64 3.32 -38.07
N PRO A 29 -14.05 3.99 -39.17
CA PRO A 29 -13.90 3.47 -40.51
C PRO A 29 -12.44 3.46 -40.98
N GLU A 30 -12.11 2.61 -41.95
CA GLU A 30 -10.83 2.66 -42.68
C GLU A 30 -10.63 4.03 -43.38
N THR A 31 -11.72 4.67 -43.82
CA THR A 31 -11.75 6.06 -44.28
C THR A 31 -11.78 7.03 -43.09
N SER A 32 -10.74 7.02 -42.27
CA SER A 32 -10.54 7.96 -41.15
C SER A 32 -9.20 8.67 -41.24
N LEU A 33 -9.12 9.84 -40.60
CA LEU A 33 -7.90 10.67 -40.54
C LEU A 33 -7.63 10.99 -39.08
N LEU A 34 -6.52 10.48 -38.54
CA LEU A 34 -6.09 10.78 -37.18
C LEU A 34 -5.55 12.23 -37.13
N LEU A 35 -6.08 13.03 -36.20
CA LEU A 35 -5.69 14.44 -36.02
C LEU A 35 -4.72 14.67 -34.84
N ASN A 36 -4.28 13.60 -34.17
CA ASN A 36 -3.27 13.64 -33.11
C ASN A 36 -1.91 14.19 -33.62
N GLY A 37 -1.05 14.59 -32.67
CA GLY A 37 0.20 15.31 -32.93
C GLY A 37 0.09 16.77 -32.51
N ASP A 38 0.96 17.64 -33.05
CA ASP A 38 1.04 19.03 -32.59
C ASP A 38 -0.09 19.92 -33.12
N TRP A 39 -0.74 20.65 -32.22
CA TRP A 39 -1.74 21.69 -32.54
C TRP A 39 -1.17 23.06 -32.18
N ASP A 40 -1.54 24.10 -32.93
CA ASP A 40 -1.33 25.48 -32.51
C ASP A 40 -2.19 25.71 -31.25
N PHE A 41 -1.58 26.18 -30.17
CA PHE A 41 -2.24 26.36 -28.87
C PHE A 41 -2.00 27.75 -28.29
N ASN A 42 -3.03 28.28 -27.63
CA ASN A 42 -2.99 29.51 -26.87
C ASN A 42 -3.74 29.31 -25.54
N TYR A 43 -3.21 29.85 -24.45
CA TYR A 43 -3.77 29.68 -23.10
C TYR A 43 -3.99 31.03 -22.43
N VAL A 44 -5.19 31.24 -21.89
CA VAL A 44 -5.61 32.46 -21.20
C VAL A 44 -6.38 32.17 -19.91
N SER A 45 -6.42 33.14 -18.99
CA SER A 45 -7.07 33.00 -17.68
C SER A 45 -8.61 33.07 -17.68
N SER A 46 -9.23 33.40 -18.81
CA SER A 46 -10.69 33.54 -18.94
C SER A 46 -11.10 33.36 -20.40
N PRO A 47 -12.27 32.76 -20.71
CA PRO A 47 -12.76 32.65 -22.08
C PRO A 47 -13.01 34.02 -22.74
N LEU A 48 -13.18 35.09 -21.96
CA LEU A 48 -13.30 36.47 -22.46
C LEU A 48 -12.00 37.01 -23.08
N LEU A 49 -10.87 36.33 -22.88
CA LEU A 49 -9.56 36.68 -23.43
C LEU A 49 -9.11 35.73 -24.55
N ALA A 50 -9.94 34.74 -24.91
CA ALA A 50 -9.58 33.73 -25.90
C ALA A 50 -9.60 34.34 -27.33
N PRO A 51 -8.64 33.97 -28.21
CA PRO A 51 -8.54 34.54 -29.54
C PRO A 51 -9.75 34.17 -30.41
N SER A 52 -10.29 35.15 -31.12
CA SER A 52 -11.47 34.99 -31.99
C SER A 52 -11.23 33.91 -33.06
N PRO A 53 -12.10 32.88 -33.16
CA PRO A 53 -11.94 31.75 -34.10
C PRO A 53 -12.35 32.10 -35.54
N THR A 54 -13.03 33.24 -35.76
CA THR A 54 -13.24 33.81 -37.09
C THR A 54 -12.00 34.59 -37.56
N PRO A 55 -11.49 34.35 -38.78
CA PRO A 55 -10.52 35.24 -39.40
C PRO A 55 -11.08 36.66 -39.53
N SER A 56 -10.22 37.67 -39.36
CA SER A 56 -10.54 39.06 -39.68
C SER A 56 -11.12 39.18 -41.09
N ARG A 57 -12.24 39.89 -41.22
CA ARG A 57 -12.96 39.98 -42.49
C ARG A 57 -12.28 40.96 -43.42
N LEU A 58 -12.04 40.54 -44.66
CA LEU A 58 -11.91 41.49 -45.77
C LEU A 58 -13.21 42.29 -45.85
N SER A 59 -13.13 43.59 -45.53
CA SER A 59 -14.25 44.51 -45.76
C SER A 59 -14.53 44.60 -47.26
N GLY A 60 -15.80 44.81 -47.63
CA GLY A 60 -16.22 44.83 -49.03
C GLY A 60 -15.71 46.01 -49.87
N ASP A 61 -14.88 46.89 -49.30
CA ASP A 61 -14.45 48.16 -49.91
C ASP A 61 -12.94 48.41 -49.69
N GLY A 62 -12.12 47.36 -49.84
CA GLY A 62 -10.67 47.46 -50.01
C GLY A 62 -9.84 47.82 -48.77
N GLY A 63 -10.47 48.06 -47.61
CA GLY A 63 -9.78 48.32 -46.34
C GLY A 63 -9.51 47.05 -45.54
N GLU A 64 -8.25 46.84 -45.14
CA GLU A 64 -7.91 45.94 -44.03
C GLU A 64 -8.35 46.59 -42.71
N GLU A 65 -9.57 46.32 -42.24
CA GLU A 65 -9.89 46.48 -40.82
C GLU A 65 -9.12 45.41 -40.04
N LYS A 66 -7.90 45.75 -39.63
CA LYS A 66 -7.10 44.91 -38.75
C LYS A 66 -7.65 45.01 -37.34
N ASP A 67 -8.24 43.92 -36.86
CA ASP A 67 -8.39 43.68 -35.43
C ASP A 67 -6.99 43.63 -34.81
N ALA A 68 -6.52 44.76 -34.30
CA ALA A 68 -5.14 44.96 -33.82
C ALA A 68 -4.76 44.08 -32.61
N GLU A 69 -5.74 43.38 -32.04
CA GLU A 69 -5.57 42.36 -31.00
C GLU A 69 -5.30 40.97 -31.60
N GLN A 70 -5.78 40.66 -32.81
CA GLN A 70 -5.59 39.34 -33.46
C GLN A 70 -4.14 39.13 -33.94
N ASP A 71 -3.43 40.21 -34.33
CA ASP A 71 -2.01 40.20 -34.71
C ASP A 71 -1.05 40.00 -33.50
N GLN A 72 -1.55 39.95 -32.26
CA GLN A 72 -0.74 39.82 -31.03
C GLN A 72 -0.86 38.44 -30.35
N VAL A 73 -1.60 37.50 -30.93
CA VAL A 73 -1.83 36.18 -30.33
C VAL A 73 -0.59 35.29 -30.46
N GLU A 74 0.10 35.05 -29.35
CA GLU A 74 1.18 34.06 -29.29
C GLU A 74 0.61 32.64 -29.37
N TRP A 75 0.94 31.93 -30.47
CA TRP A 75 0.62 30.52 -30.67
C TRP A 75 1.86 29.66 -30.41
N LYS A 76 1.71 28.59 -29.63
CA LYS A 76 2.76 27.62 -29.30
C LYS A 76 2.29 26.21 -29.69
N PRO A 77 3.16 25.31 -30.18
CA PRO A 77 2.78 23.92 -30.40
C PRO A 77 2.48 23.21 -29.08
N ILE A 78 1.42 22.41 -29.03
CA ILE A 78 1.13 21.47 -27.95
C ILE A 78 0.78 20.09 -28.54
N PRO A 79 1.26 18.97 -27.97
CA PRO A 79 0.85 17.65 -28.42
C PRO A 79 -0.61 17.36 -28.01
N VAL A 80 -1.35 16.73 -28.91
CA VAL A 80 -2.73 16.29 -28.69
C VAL A 80 -2.83 14.78 -28.98
N PRO A 81 -3.43 13.96 -28.09
CA PRO A 81 -3.99 14.32 -26.79
C PRO A 81 -2.93 14.64 -25.73
N GLY A 82 -3.29 15.49 -24.77
CA GLY A 82 -2.46 15.88 -23.63
C GLY A 82 -3.21 16.84 -22.69
N HIS A 83 -2.84 16.86 -21.41
CA HIS A 83 -3.34 17.85 -20.44
C HIS A 83 -2.40 19.06 -20.44
N TRP A 84 -2.91 20.27 -20.67
CA TRP A 84 -2.07 21.47 -20.81
C TRP A 84 -1.24 21.79 -19.55
N GLN A 85 -1.69 21.32 -18.39
CA GLN A 85 -1.00 21.35 -17.10
C GLN A 85 0.37 20.63 -17.16
N LEU A 86 0.44 19.50 -17.85
CA LEU A 86 1.67 18.72 -18.06
C LEU A 86 2.59 19.31 -19.14
N HIS A 87 2.16 20.42 -19.76
CA HIS A 87 2.91 21.19 -20.76
C HIS A 87 3.22 22.62 -20.28
N GLY A 88 3.12 22.88 -18.97
CA GLY A 88 3.53 24.13 -18.34
C GLY A 88 2.47 25.25 -18.29
N TYR A 89 1.21 24.96 -18.63
CA TYR A 89 0.12 25.94 -18.61
C TYR A 89 -0.73 25.78 -17.36
N GLY A 90 -0.85 26.83 -16.55
CA GLY A 90 -1.55 26.77 -15.27
C GLY A 90 -0.87 25.77 -14.31
N ARG A 91 -1.65 24.88 -13.71
CA ARG A 91 -1.19 23.81 -12.80
C ARG A 91 -2.25 22.70 -12.69
N PRO A 92 -1.89 21.45 -12.36
CA PRO A 92 -2.86 20.50 -11.84
C PRO A 92 -3.37 20.98 -10.47
N ASN A 93 -4.48 20.41 -10.02
CA ASN A 93 -5.00 20.59 -8.68
C ASN A 93 -5.63 19.27 -8.24
N TYR A 94 -5.37 18.84 -7.01
CA TYR A 94 -5.95 17.62 -6.45
C TYR A 94 -6.88 17.93 -5.28
N THR A 95 -8.17 17.69 -5.49
CA THR A 95 -9.23 17.75 -4.47
C THR A 95 -10.10 16.50 -4.57
N ASN A 96 -10.51 15.96 -3.43
CA ASN A 96 -11.33 14.76 -3.31
C ASN A 96 -12.82 15.12 -3.37
N VAL A 97 -13.37 15.66 -2.27
CA VAL A 97 -14.82 15.95 -2.15
C VAL A 97 -15.16 17.42 -2.40
N ILE A 98 -14.21 18.32 -2.12
CA ILE A 98 -14.43 19.77 -2.26
C ILE A 98 -14.22 20.20 -3.71
N PHE A 99 -15.10 21.06 -4.23
CA PHE A 99 -14.86 21.68 -5.53
C PHE A 99 -13.67 22.65 -5.43
N PRO A 100 -12.78 22.70 -6.44
CA PRO A 100 -11.63 23.61 -6.45
C PRO A 100 -12.00 25.07 -6.76
N PHE A 101 -13.29 25.39 -6.77
CA PHE A 101 -13.86 26.72 -7.00
C PHE A 101 -15.17 26.89 -6.18
N PRO A 102 -15.64 28.13 -5.95
CA PRO A 102 -16.87 28.39 -5.21
C PRO A 102 -18.11 27.72 -5.84
N VAL A 103 -18.91 27.04 -5.02
CA VAL A 103 -20.10 26.29 -5.44
C VAL A 103 -21.33 27.20 -5.51
N ASP A 104 -21.65 27.70 -6.70
CA ASP A 104 -22.85 28.51 -7.00
C ASP A 104 -23.57 28.01 -8.27
N PRO A 105 -24.04 26.74 -8.31
CA PRO A 105 -24.52 26.10 -9.53
C PRO A 105 -25.77 26.80 -10.11
N PRO A 106 -25.84 27.01 -11.44
CA PRO A 106 -24.95 26.48 -12.47
C PRO A 106 -23.78 27.40 -12.87
N ARG A 107 -23.48 28.46 -12.10
CA ARG A 107 -22.40 29.41 -12.43
C ARG A 107 -21.02 28.82 -12.17
N VAL A 108 -20.02 29.37 -12.86
CA VAL A 108 -18.59 29.07 -12.64
C VAL A 108 -17.79 30.37 -12.49
N PRO A 109 -16.54 30.34 -12.00
CA PRO A 109 -15.71 31.55 -11.94
C PRO A 109 -15.48 32.17 -13.32
N SER A 110 -15.45 33.51 -13.41
CA SER A 110 -15.08 34.22 -14.64
C SER A 110 -13.61 34.05 -15.01
N GLU A 111 -12.76 33.82 -14.00
CA GLU A 111 -11.38 33.36 -14.15
C GLU A 111 -11.36 31.84 -14.39
N ASN A 112 -11.79 31.44 -15.59
CA ASN A 112 -11.83 30.05 -16.05
C ASN A 112 -10.72 29.80 -17.09
N PRO A 113 -9.64 29.08 -16.73
CA PRO A 113 -8.54 28.75 -17.64
C PRO A 113 -9.00 28.15 -18.96
N THR A 114 -8.71 28.84 -20.06
CA THR A 114 -9.21 28.50 -21.39
C THR A 114 -8.05 28.23 -22.34
N GLY A 115 -7.98 27.00 -22.83
CA GLY A 115 -7.05 26.57 -23.88
C GLY A 115 -7.70 26.60 -25.26
N THR A 116 -7.21 27.43 -26.18
CA THR A 116 -7.67 27.45 -27.57
C THR A 116 -6.75 26.61 -28.44
N TYR A 117 -7.32 25.59 -29.09
CA TYR A 117 -6.61 24.63 -29.94
C TYR A 117 -6.95 24.85 -31.41
N LYS A 118 -5.94 24.84 -32.29
CA LYS A 118 -6.06 25.08 -33.73
C LYS A 118 -5.20 24.10 -34.53
N ARG A 119 -5.77 23.48 -35.57
CA ARG A 119 -5.08 22.49 -36.41
C ARG A 119 -5.54 22.58 -37.86
N SER A 120 -4.59 22.74 -38.77
CA SER A 120 -4.82 22.63 -40.21
C SER A 120 -4.77 21.17 -40.64
N PHE A 121 -5.79 20.70 -41.35
CA PHE A 121 -5.84 19.38 -41.97
C PHE A 121 -6.38 19.45 -43.40
N ARG A 122 -6.34 18.33 -44.13
CA ARG A 122 -6.94 18.21 -45.47
C ARG A 122 -7.72 16.90 -45.54
N VAL A 123 -8.97 16.97 -46.00
CA VAL A 123 -9.78 15.78 -46.30
C VAL A 123 -9.10 15.01 -47.45
N PRO A 124 -8.82 13.70 -47.32
CA PRO A 124 -8.23 12.92 -48.41
C PRO A 124 -9.12 12.89 -49.65
N SER A 125 -8.55 13.17 -50.82
CA SER A 125 -9.27 13.14 -52.11
C SER A 125 -9.67 11.73 -52.58
N THR A 126 -9.38 10.71 -51.77
CA THR A 126 -9.78 9.30 -51.94
C THR A 126 -11.07 8.97 -51.19
N TRP A 127 -11.56 9.85 -50.31
CA TRP A 127 -12.87 9.69 -49.70
C TRP A 127 -13.97 10.04 -50.71
N ASP A 128 -15.12 9.38 -50.59
CA ASP A 128 -16.27 9.66 -51.44
C ASP A 128 -16.78 11.09 -51.20
N ARG A 129 -17.21 11.76 -52.27
CA ARG A 129 -17.71 13.13 -52.22
C ARG A 129 -19.10 13.24 -51.60
N ASP A 130 -19.86 12.14 -51.66
CA ASP A 130 -21.22 12.05 -51.13
C ASP A 130 -21.23 11.42 -49.71
N ALA A 131 -20.05 11.20 -49.10
CA ALA A 131 -19.94 10.66 -47.75
C ALA A 131 -20.13 11.72 -46.65
N GLN A 132 -20.83 11.34 -45.59
CA GLN A 132 -20.96 12.16 -44.38
C GLN A 132 -19.60 12.32 -43.69
N LEU A 133 -19.11 13.56 -43.61
CA LEU A 133 -17.88 13.92 -42.89
C LEU A 133 -18.21 14.17 -41.42
N ARG A 134 -17.50 13.46 -40.53
CA ARG A 134 -17.63 13.62 -39.08
C ARG A 134 -16.32 14.05 -38.44
N LEU A 135 -16.38 15.03 -37.55
CA LEU A 135 -15.28 15.34 -36.64
C LEU A 135 -15.57 14.68 -35.29
N ARG A 136 -14.66 13.82 -34.84
CA ARG A 136 -14.78 13.05 -33.58
C ARG A 136 -13.72 13.48 -32.58
N PHE A 137 -14.14 13.65 -31.32
CA PHE A 137 -13.27 13.74 -30.16
C PHE A 137 -13.65 12.61 -29.20
N ASP A 138 -12.69 11.85 -28.67
CA ASP A 138 -12.97 10.75 -27.73
C ASP A 138 -13.12 11.23 -26.27
N GLY A 139 -12.55 12.40 -25.94
CA GLY A 139 -12.76 13.10 -24.67
C GLY A 139 -12.09 14.49 -24.69
N VAL A 140 -12.74 15.50 -24.09
CA VAL A 140 -12.23 16.88 -23.92
C VAL A 140 -12.74 17.39 -22.58
N ASP A 141 -11.85 17.89 -21.72
CA ASP A 141 -12.17 18.22 -20.33
C ASP A 141 -12.28 19.75 -20.12
N SER A 142 -13.38 20.31 -19.59
CA SER A 142 -14.66 19.70 -19.18
C SER A 142 -15.82 19.97 -20.16
N ALA A 143 -15.68 21.04 -20.95
CA ALA A 143 -16.64 21.48 -21.95
C ALA A 143 -15.94 22.28 -23.05
N TYR A 144 -16.45 22.24 -24.28
CA TYR A 144 -15.80 22.90 -25.41
C TYR A 144 -16.75 23.23 -26.56
N HIS A 145 -16.47 24.35 -27.24
CA HIS A 145 -17.04 24.74 -28.52
C HIS A 145 -16.10 24.34 -29.66
N VAL A 146 -16.64 24.08 -30.85
CA VAL A 146 -15.87 23.65 -32.02
C VAL A 146 -16.17 24.55 -33.21
N TRP A 147 -15.13 24.94 -33.95
CA TRP A 147 -15.22 25.68 -35.20
C TRP A 147 -14.47 24.97 -36.33
N VAL A 148 -15.00 25.05 -37.55
CA VAL A 148 -14.34 24.60 -38.79
C VAL A 148 -14.45 25.74 -39.79
N ASN A 149 -13.31 26.15 -40.38
CA ASN A 149 -13.23 27.26 -41.33
C ASN A 149 -13.86 28.59 -40.83
N GLY A 150 -13.84 28.84 -39.52
CA GLY A 150 -14.44 30.01 -38.87
C GLY A 150 -15.95 29.90 -38.57
N VAL A 151 -16.62 28.83 -38.99
CA VAL A 151 -18.03 28.56 -38.66
C VAL A 151 -18.10 27.69 -37.41
N GLN A 152 -18.96 28.04 -36.45
CA GLN A 152 -19.18 27.23 -35.24
C GLN A 152 -19.99 25.98 -35.61
N VAL A 153 -19.41 24.80 -35.42
CA VAL A 153 -20.04 23.53 -35.81
C VAL A 153 -20.85 22.91 -34.66
N GLY A 154 -20.47 23.16 -33.40
CA GLY A 154 -21.17 22.61 -32.24
C GLY A 154 -20.58 22.97 -30.88
N TYR A 155 -21.09 22.30 -29.86
CA TYR A 155 -20.68 22.37 -28.44
C TYR A 155 -20.90 21.02 -27.76
N ALA A 156 -20.07 20.65 -26.79
CA ALA A 156 -20.31 19.48 -25.94
C ALA A 156 -19.72 19.60 -24.52
N GLN A 157 -20.38 18.91 -23.58
CA GLN A 157 -19.92 18.63 -22.22
C GLN A 157 -19.75 17.11 -22.01
N GLY A 158 -18.99 16.74 -20.97
CA GLY A 158 -18.89 15.38 -20.45
C GLY A 158 -17.60 14.68 -20.84
N SER A 159 -16.52 15.01 -20.14
CA SER A 159 -15.11 14.76 -20.47
C SER A 159 -14.69 13.34 -20.80
N ARG A 160 -15.50 12.34 -20.40
CA ARG A 160 -15.23 10.90 -20.55
C ARG A 160 -16.13 10.23 -21.59
N ASN A 161 -16.91 11.00 -22.35
CA ASN A 161 -17.77 10.52 -23.43
C ASN A 161 -17.33 11.09 -24.79
N PRO A 162 -17.34 10.29 -25.87
CA PRO A 162 -17.01 10.77 -27.19
C PRO A 162 -18.09 11.70 -27.74
N ALA A 163 -17.68 12.69 -28.52
CA ALA A 163 -18.56 13.58 -29.27
C ALA A 163 -18.22 13.54 -30.76
N GLU A 164 -19.25 13.33 -31.58
CA GLU A 164 -19.18 13.43 -33.04
C GLU A 164 -20.02 14.62 -33.50
N PHE A 165 -19.47 15.46 -34.37
CA PHE A 165 -20.18 16.54 -35.04
C PHE A 165 -20.26 16.22 -36.53
N ASP A 166 -21.42 16.46 -37.13
CA ASP A 166 -21.55 16.47 -38.57
C ASP A 166 -20.95 17.77 -39.12
N ILE A 167 -20.04 17.64 -40.08
CA ILE A 167 -19.43 18.77 -40.81
C ILE A 167 -19.70 18.67 -42.32
N SER A 168 -20.63 17.81 -42.72
CA SER A 168 -21.14 17.69 -44.10
C SER A 168 -22.11 18.82 -44.39
N ASP A 169 -23.22 18.87 -43.64
CA ASP A 169 -24.32 19.83 -43.82
C ASP A 169 -24.01 21.17 -43.13
N GLN A 170 -22.93 21.82 -43.57
CA GLN A 170 -22.60 23.20 -43.23
C GLN A 170 -22.29 24.06 -44.47
N VAL A 171 -23.03 24.03 -45.60
CA VAL A 171 -24.00 23.10 -46.25
C VAL A 171 -25.39 22.70 -45.65
N ASP A 172 -25.80 23.21 -44.48
CA ASP A 172 -27.18 23.46 -43.92
C ASP A 172 -28.36 22.41 -43.94
N ARG A 173 -28.92 22.05 -42.73
CA ARG A 173 -30.32 21.58 -42.41
C ARG A 173 -30.64 21.49 -40.88
N GLU A 174 -31.91 21.33 -40.43
CA GLU A 174 -32.35 21.65 -39.01
C GLU A 174 -33.05 20.57 -38.07
N LYS A 175 -32.55 20.46 -36.81
CA LYS A 175 -33.21 20.42 -35.43
C LYS A 175 -33.76 19.14 -34.69
N GLU A 176 -33.84 19.21 -33.33
CA GLU A 176 -33.74 18.08 -32.32
C GLU A 176 -34.65 18.12 -31.02
N ASN A 177 -34.29 17.40 -29.91
CA ASN A 177 -35.00 17.22 -28.59
C ASN A 177 -34.05 17.13 -27.32
N GLU A 178 -34.56 17.14 -26.06
CA GLU A 178 -33.87 17.22 -24.69
C GLU A 178 -33.92 15.86 -23.88
N ALA A 179 -33.48 15.55 -22.62
CA ALA A 179 -32.99 16.22 -21.36
C ALA A 179 -32.14 15.31 -20.37
N PHE A 180 -32.14 15.51 -19.03
CA PHE A 180 -31.17 14.95 -18.00
C PHE A 180 -31.80 14.43 -16.63
N TYR A 181 -31.02 14.19 -15.54
CA TYR A 181 -31.42 13.50 -14.27
C TYR A 181 -32.26 14.29 -13.22
N GLY A 182 -33.28 13.62 -12.69
CA GLY A 182 -33.97 13.84 -11.40
C GLY A 182 -35.25 12.98 -11.36
N ALA A 183 -35.35 11.96 -10.49
CA ALA A 183 -36.18 10.74 -10.72
C ALA A 183 -35.78 9.91 -11.97
N ASN A 184 -34.95 10.47 -12.85
CA ASN A 184 -34.54 9.85 -14.10
C ASN A 184 -33.31 8.90 -13.97
N HIS A 185 -32.92 8.51 -12.75
CA HIS A 185 -32.06 7.35 -12.45
C HIS A 185 -32.96 6.12 -12.40
N ALA A 186 -34.16 6.25 -11.82
CA ALA A 186 -35.22 5.28 -12.04
C ALA A 186 -35.64 5.23 -13.52
N ALA A 187 -35.65 6.36 -14.24
CA ALA A 187 -35.90 6.34 -15.69
C ALA A 187 -34.71 5.85 -16.51
N MET A 188 -33.45 6.18 -16.17
CA MET A 188 -32.26 5.62 -16.82
C MET A 188 -32.13 4.12 -16.53
N TYR A 189 -32.39 3.67 -15.30
CA TYR A 189 -32.52 2.25 -14.97
C TYR A 189 -33.57 1.59 -15.86
N ARG A 190 -34.82 2.10 -15.88
CA ARG A 190 -35.90 1.56 -16.73
C ARG A 190 -35.49 1.51 -18.20
N PHE A 191 -34.99 2.62 -18.74
CA PHE A 191 -34.48 2.72 -20.11
C PHE A 191 -33.35 1.70 -20.39
N ILE A 192 -32.38 1.56 -19.48
CA ILE A 192 -31.29 0.57 -19.60
C ILE A 192 -31.84 -0.86 -19.52
N LYS A 193 -32.81 -1.17 -18.65
CA LYS A 193 -33.45 -2.49 -18.58
C LYS A 193 -34.38 -2.79 -19.76
N GLU A 194 -34.94 -1.76 -20.40
CA GLU A 194 -35.79 -1.83 -21.59
C GLU A 194 -34.96 -2.00 -22.88
N GLU A 195 -33.84 -1.28 -23.00
CA GLU A 195 -32.90 -1.31 -24.14
C GLU A 195 -31.90 -2.48 -24.05
N ASP A 196 -31.38 -2.77 -22.85
CA ASP A 196 -30.47 -3.87 -22.56
C ASP A 196 -30.84 -4.65 -21.27
N PRO A 197 -31.81 -5.58 -21.35
CA PRO A 197 -32.13 -6.48 -20.25
C PRO A 197 -31.00 -7.48 -19.93
N THR A 198 -29.91 -7.55 -20.70
CA THR A 198 -28.88 -8.59 -20.56
C THR A 198 -27.83 -8.29 -19.49
N ARG A 199 -27.77 -7.05 -18.99
CA ARG A 199 -26.78 -6.61 -17.99
C ARG A 199 -27.43 -6.18 -16.67
N PRO A 200 -26.81 -6.42 -15.50
CA PRO A 200 -27.24 -5.84 -14.24
C PRO A 200 -26.88 -4.35 -14.18
N VAL A 201 -27.72 -3.53 -13.55
CA VAL A 201 -27.41 -2.12 -13.25
C VAL A 201 -26.90 -2.00 -11.80
N HIS A 202 -25.85 -1.21 -11.62
CA HIS A 202 -25.23 -0.90 -10.34
C HIS A 202 -25.22 0.62 -10.11
N TYR A 203 -25.48 1.04 -8.88
CA TYR A 203 -25.29 2.41 -8.40
C TYR A 203 -25.28 2.41 -6.86
N GLU A 204 -24.18 2.79 -6.22
CA GLU A 204 -24.02 2.68 -4.76
C GLU A 204 -24.94 3.64 -3.98
N GLY A 205 -25.10 4.88 -4.48
CA GLY A 205 -25.94 5.90 -3.85
C GLY A 205 -27.43 5.56 -3.75
N ASP A 206 -27.89 4.47 -4.38
CA ASP A 206 -29.15 3.82 -4.07
C ASP A 206 -28.92 2.70 -3.03
N MET A 207 -28.61 3.09 -1.80
CA MET A 207 -28.27 2.18 -0.69
C MET A 207 -29.36 1.15 -0.35
N GLU A 208 -30.61 1.39 -0.77
CA GLU A 208 -31.73 0.45 -0.62
C GLU A 208 -31.91 -0.47 -1.85
N ALA A 209 -31.09 -0.30 -2.88
CA ALA A 209 -31.14 -0.97 -4.17
C ALA A 209 -32.54 -0.94 -4.82
N LYS A 210 -33.24 0.19 -4.77
CA LYS A 210 -34.58 0.36 -5.36
C LYS A 210 -34.58 0.29 -6.89
N THR A 211 -33.49 0.75 -7.49
CA THR A 211 -33.23 0.94 -8.91
C THR A 211 -31.80 0.52 -9.29
N ALA A 212 -31.27 -0.47 -8.56
CA ALA A 212 -30.07 -1.24 -8.89
C ALA A 212 -30.39 -2.74 -8.75
N ASP A 213 -29.69 -3.61 -9.48
CA ASP A 213 -29.92 -5.06 -9.46
C ASP A 213 -29.14 -5.80 -8.34
N MET A 214 -28.28 -5.08 -7.61
CA MET A 214 -27.49 -5.56 -6.48
C MET A 214 -27.42 -4.49 -5.38
N TYR A 215 -27.16 -4.91 -4.15
CA TYR A 215 -26.69 -4.01 -3.09
C TYR A 215 -25.20 -3.74 -3.27
N SER A 216 -24.79 -2.49 -3.04
CA SER A 216 -23.39 -2.07 -3.06
C SER A 216 -23.12 -1.13 -1.90
N PHE A 217 -21.88 -1.15 -1.40
CA PHE A 217 -21.41 -0.29 -0.33
C PHE A 217 -19.93 0.02 -0.54
N MET A 218 -19.53 1.26 -0.26
CA MET A 218 -18.12 1.63 -0.10
C MET A 218 -17.64 1.25 1.32
N TYR A 219 -16.48 0.60 1.39
CA TYR A 219 -15.70 0.27 2.61
C TYR A 219 -16.41 -0.33 3.84
N PRO A 220 -17.41 -1.22 3.72
CA PRO A 220 -18.02 -1.84 4.91
C PRO A 220 -17.03 -2.80 5.60
N SER A 221 -17.04 -2.83 6.93
CA SER A 221 -16.26 -3.82 7.71
C SER A 221 -16.75 -5.25 7.50
N VAL A 222 -15.89 -6.24 7.77
CA VAL A 222 -16.22 -7.67 7.67
C VAL A 222 -17.45 -8.04 8.53
N ASP A 223 -17.58 -7.44 9.73
CA ASP A 223 -18.75 -7.60 10.59
C ASP A 223 -20.03 -7.03 9.96
N ARG A 224 -19.95 -5.89 9.26
CA ARG A 224 -21.09 -5.26 8.59
C ARG A 224 -21.57 -6.12 7.42
N ILE A 225 -20.67 -6.58 6.55
CA ILE A 225 -21.06 -7.44 5.41
C ILE A 225 -21.57 -8.80 5.87
N THR A 226 -20.97 -9.40 6.89
CA THR A 226 -21.41 -10.68 7.48
C THR A 226 -22.85 -10.58 8.00
N ARG A 227 -23.19 -9.45 8.64
CA ARG A 227 -24.55 -9.18 9.13
C ARG A 227 -25.55 -9.02 7.99
N LEU A 228 -25.27 -8.12 7.04
CA LEU A 228 -26.13 -7.87 5.86
C LEU A 228 -26.31 -9.13 4.98
N ALA A 229 -25.34 -10.04 4.98
CA ALA A 229 -25.42 -11.33 4.31
C ALA A 229 -26.31 -12.35 5.01
N THR A 230 -26.53 -12.22 6.33
CA THR A 230 -27.26 -13.19 7.16
C THR A 230 -28.65 -12.71 7.59
N GLU A 231 -28.92 -11.40 7.58
CA GLU A 231 -30.21 -10.80 7.97
C GLU A 231 -31.44 -11.34 7.20
N GLU A 232 -31.29 -11.70 5.92
CA GLU A 232 -32.36 -12.32 5.09
C GLU A 232 -32.22 -13.85 4.94
N GLY A 233 -31.12 -14.44 5.43
CA GLY A 233 -30.72 -15.81 5.08
C GLY A 233 -30.59 -16.04 3.57
N ASP A 234 -30.70 -17.29 3.13
CA ASP A 234 -30.65 -17.68 1.69
C ASP A 234 -31.88 -17.27 0.85
N ALA A 235 -32.82 -16.51 1.43
CA ALA A 235 -34.04 -16.04 0.74
C ALA A 235 -33.84 -14.71 -0.02
N PHE A 236 -32.63 -14.15 -0.01
CA PHE A 236 -32.31 -12.88 -0.65
C PHE A 236 -32.62 -12.87 -2.16
N THR A 237 -33.13 -11.74 -2.66
CA THR A 237 -33.39 -11.54 -4.10
C THR A 237 -32.30 -10.76 -4.82
N LYS A 238 -31.39 -10.11 -4.08
CA LYS A 238 -30.26 -9.34 -4.60
C LYS A 238 -28.96 -9.65 -3.84
N PRO A 239 -27.83 -9.86 -4.54
CA PRO A 239 -26.54 -10.04 -3.91
C PRO A 239 -26.02 -8.72 -3.35
N ILE A 240 -24.94 -8.81 -2.58
CA ILE A 240 -24.11 -7.69 -2.12
C ILE A 240 -22.76 -7.80 -2.85
N VAL A 241 -22.36 -6.73 -3.53
CA VAL A 241 -21.06 -6.61 -4.21
C VAL A 241 -20.44 -5.27 -3.83
N LEU A 242 -19.23 -5.27 -3.29
CA LEU A 242 -18.61 -4.05 -2.79
C LEU A 242 -17.96 -3.30 -3.95
N CYS A 243 -18.50 -2.15 -4.38
CA CYS A 243 -17.85 -1.31 -5.38
C CYS A 243 -16.45 -0.88 -4.96
N GLU A 244 -16.23 -0.69 -3.66
CA GLU A 244 -14.96 -0.28 -3.08
C GLU A 244 -14.77 -0.98 -1.73
N TYR A 245 -13.66 -1.69 -1.55
CA TYR A 245 -13.22 -2.22 -0.25
C TYR A 245 -11.70 -2.32 -0.20
N GLY A 246 -11.14 -2.71 0.95
CA GLY A 246 -9.71 -3.04 1.05
C GLY A 246 -8.77 -1.89 0.66
N HIS A 247 -9.07 -0.67 1.10
CA HIS A 247 -8.40 0.57 0.69
C HIS A 247 -6.86 0.47 0.81
N ALA A 248 -6.14 0.71 -0.29
CA ALA A 248 -4.74 0.33 -0.46
C ALA A 248 -3.72 1.44 -0.12
N MET A 249 -4.16 2.63 0.31
CA MET A 249 -3.31 3.79 0.63
C MET A 249 -2.17 3.50 1.60
N GLY A 250 -0.95 3.86 1.18
CA GLY A 250 0.26 3.73 1.97
C GLY A 250 0.58 2.28 2.30
N ASN A 251 0.85 2.00 3.58
CA ASN A 251 1.04 0.65 4.07
C ASN A 251 -0.33 -0.03 4.30
N ALA A 252 -0.84 -0.65 3.24
CA ALA A 252 -2.13 -1.33 3.19
C ALA A 252 -2.16 -2.41 2.08
N PRO A 253 -3.28 -3.11 1.86
CA PRO A 253 -4.41 -3.26 2.79
C PRO A 253 -4.22 -4.46 3.74
N GLY A 254 -4.53 -4.25 5.02
CA GLY A 254 -4.67 -5.32 6.01
C GLY A 254 -6.06 -5.95 6.01
N GLY A 255 -6.17 -7.19 6.50
CA GLY A 255 -7.45 -7.87 6.71
C GLY A 255 -8.09 -8.46 5.44
N LEU A 256 -7.33 -8.60 4.35
CA LEU A 256 -7.82 -9.22 3.10
C LEU A 256 -8.30 -10.66 3.29
N ALA A 257 -7.68 -11.40 4.22
CA ALA A 257 -8.03 -12.79 4.50
C ALA A 257 -9.48 -12.93 5.00
N GLU A 258 -9.91 -12.00 5.86
CA GLU A 258 -11.22 -11.97 6.49
C GLU A 258 -12.31 -11.62 5.47
N TYR A 259 -12.06 -10.65 4.58
CA TYR A 259 -12.94 -10.35 3.45
C TYR A 259 -13.07 -11.57 2.51
N MET A 260 -11.95 -12.19 2.12
CA MET A 260 -11.97 -13.38 1.28
C MET A 260 -12.70 -14.56 1.92
N ASN A 261 -12.57 -14.73 3.25
CA ASN A 261 -13.28 -15.76 3.98
C ASN A 261 -14.79 -15.48 4.02
N ALA A 262 -15.20 -14.23 4.27
CA ALA A 262 -16.60 -13.83 4.26
C ALA A 262 -17.25 -14.05 2.87
N PHE A 263 -16.58 -13.64 1.79
CA PHE A 263 -17.05 -13.85 0.41
C PHE A 263 -17.18 -15.34 0.05
N ARG A 264 -16.27 -16.20 0.55
CA ARG A 264 -16.31 -17.65 0.33
C ARG A 264 -17.29 -18.39 1.25
N THR A 265 -17.73 -17.75 2.35
CA THR A 265 -18.65 -18.34 3.34
C THR A 265 -20.12 -17.99 3.06
N TYR A 266 -20.42 -16.74 2.71
CA TYR A 266 -21.80 -16.25 2.63
C TYR A 266 -22.21 -16.01 1.18
N ARG A 267 -23.09 -16.87 0.65
CA ARG A 267 -23.58 -16.86 -0.74
C ARG A 267 -24.11 -15.51 -1.24
N ARG A 268 -24.62 -14.64 -0.35
CA ARG A 268 -25.08 -13.29 -0.70
C ARG A 268 -23.93 -12.34 -1.07
N LEU A 269 -22.73 -12.55 -0.54
CA LEU A 269 -21.55 -11.73 -0.80
C LEU A 269 -20.81 -12.24 -2.04
N GLN A 270 -20.90 -11.51 -3.16
CA GLN A 270 -20.23 -11.91 -4.41
C GLN A 270 -18.94 -11.13 -4.69
N GLY A 271 -18.22 -10.76 -3.62
CA GLY A 271 -16.93 -10.07 -3.70
C GLY A 271 -17.05 -8.56 -3.86
N GLY A 272 -16.07 -7.97 -4.53
CA GLY A 272 -15.95 -6.53 -4.75
C GLY A 272 -14.63 -6.13 -5.41
N TRP A 273 -14.43 -4.83 -5.59
CA TRP A 273 -13.23 -4.23 -6.17
C TRP A 273 -12.39 -3.52 -5.10
N ILE A 274 -11.07 -3.70 -5.15
CA ILE A 274 -10.14 -2.99 -4.28
C ILE A 274 -10.03 -1.54 -4.75
N TRP A 275 -10.04 -0.59 -3.81
CA TRP A 275 -9.67 0.79 -4.08
C TRP A 275 -8.20 1.05 -3.72
N GLU A 276 -7.32 1.40 -4.65
CA GLU A 276 -7.49 1.30 -6.10
C GLU A 276 -6.27 0.68 -6.82
N TRP A 277 -6.17 0.82 -8.14
CA TRP A 277 -5.16 0.09 -8.91
C TRP A 277 -3.76 0.68 -8.80
N ALA A 278 -3.61 1.99 -8.90
CA ALA A 278 -2.31 2.65 -8.91
C ALA A 278 -2.39 4.03 -8.25
N ASN A 279 -1.33 4.42 -7.56
CA ASN A 279 -1.16 5.78 -7.05
C ASN A 279 -1.17 6.77 -8.22
N HIS A 280 -1.90 7.88 -8.06
CA HIS A 280 -2.08 8.91 -9.08
C HIS A 280 -1.09 10.09 -8.93
N GLY A 281 0.12 9.82 -8.43
CA GLY A 281 1.19 10.81 -8.28
C GLY A 281 1.83 11.20 -9.61
N LEU A 282 2.26 12.46 -9.73
CA LEU A 282 2.83 13.03 -10.96
C LEU A 282 4.33 13.30 -10.82
N TRP A 283 5.15 12.72 -11.69
CA TRP A 283 6.62 12.85 -11.63
C TRP A 283 7.10 14.29 -11.82
N LEU A 284 7.83 14.82 -10.83
CA LEU A 284 8.53 16.10 -10.91
C LEU A 284 10.03 15.87 -11.06
N GLU A 285 10.50 15.85 -12.31
CA GLU A 285 11.90 15.67 -12.72
C GLU A 285 12.88 16.55 -11.91
N GLU A 286 12.52 17.82 -11.70
CA GLU A 286 13.33 18.82 -10.99
C GLU A 286 13.40 18.64 -9.47
N LYS A 287 12.52 17.80 -8.88
CA LYS A 287 12.55 17.41 -7.46
C LYS A 287 12.97 15.95 -7.26
N GLY A 288 12.84 15.09 -8.27
CA GLY A 288 13.18 13.67 -8.25
C GLY A 288 12.17 12.77 -7.52
N PHE A 289 10.88 13.12 -7.51
CA PHE A 289 9.82 12.32 -6.87
C PHE A 289 8.45 12.42 -7.57
N TYR A 290 7.53 11.52 -7.21
CA TYR A 290 6.12 11.58 -7.59
C TYR A 290 5.34 12.49 -6.64
N ALA A 291 4.86 13.60 -7.16
CA ALA A 291 4.25 14.70 -6.44
C ALA A 291 2.73 14.56 -6.34
N TYR A 292 2.14 15.14 -5.29
CA TYR A 292 0.71 15.02 -4.97
C TYR A 292 0.09 16.38 -4.63
N GLY A 293 -1.11 16.40 -4.03
CA GLY A 293 -1.82 17.64 -3.69
C GLY A 293 -0.97 18.63 -2.88
N GLY A 294 -0.86 19.86 -3.38
CA GLY A 294 -0.10 20.95 -2.78
C GLY A 294 1.32 21.12 -3.31
N ASP A 295 1.94 20.11 -3.92
CA ASP A 295 3.30 20.21 -4.48
C ASP A 295 3.40 21.17 -5.68
N PHE A 296 2.26 21.44 -6.32
CA PHE A 296 2.08 22.35 -7.45
C PHE A 296 1.62 23.75 -6.99
N GLY A 297 1.67 24.02 -5.68
CA GLY A 297 1.17 25.25 -5.05
C GLY A 297 -0.36 25.40 -5.14
N ASP A 298 -1.06 24.32 -5.46
CA ASP A 298 -2.49 24.25 -5.68
C ASP A 298 -3.27 24.28 -4.36
N GLN A 299 -4.39 25.02 -4.34
CA GLN A 299 -5.17 25.35 -3.15
C GLN A 299 -6.64 25.55 -3.52
N PRO A 300 -7.61 24.96 -2.79
CA PRO A 300 -7.40 23.94 -1.75
C PRO A 300 -6.84 22.63 -2.36
N ASN A 301 -6.36 21.71 -1.51
CA ASN A 301 -6.01 20.36 -1.92
C ASN A 301 -6.20 19.35 -0.78
N ASP A 302 -6.30 18.07 -1.12
CA ASP A 302 -6.43 16.95 -0.17
C ASP A 302 -5.12 16.13 -0.02
N GLY A 303 -3.97 16.74 -0.32
CA GLY A 303 -2.65 16.18 -0.02
C GLY A 303 -2.36 14.83 -0.68
N SER A 304 -1.91 13.86 0.12
CA SER A 304 -1.47 12.52 -0.30
C SER A 304 -2.59 11.53 -0.53
N PHE A 305 -3.86 11.91 -0.35
CA PHE A 305 -5.03 11.03 -0.50
C PHE A 305 -5.20 10.47 -1.94
N VAL A 306 -4.42 10.99 -2.90
CA VAL A 306 -4.28 10.54 -4.29
C VAL A 306 -3.28 9.37 -4.49
N LEU A 307 -2.76 8.81 -3.39
CA LEU A 307 -1.73 7.76 -3.36
C LEU A 307 -2.27 6.49 -2.68
N ASP A 308 -3.40 6.04 -3.21
CA ASP A 308 -4.35 5.07 -2.67
C ASP A 308 -4.34 3.71 -3.40
N GLY A 309 -3.28 3.39 -4.13
CA GLY A 309 -3.21 2.27 -5.07
C GLY A 309 -2.37 1.04 -4.67
N LEU A 310 -2.72 -0.08 -5.30
CA LEU A 310 -1.97 -1.36 -5.28
C LEU A 310 -0.63 -1.32 -6.04
N LEU A 311 -0.44 -0.32 -6.90
CA LEU A 311 0.83 0.01 -7.55
C LEU A 311 1.30 1.40 -7.09
N TYR A 312 2.62 1.60 -6.99
CA TYR A 312 3.23 2.93 -6.91
C TYR A 312 2.97 3.73 -8.20
N SER A 313 3.24 5.04 -8.19
CA SER A 313 2.96 5.95 -9.33
C SER A 313 3.83 5.65 -10.57
N ASN A 314 4.86 4.82 -10.42
CA ASN A 314 5.66 4.24 -11.51
C ASN A 314 5.11 2.89 -12.05
N HIS A 315 3.92 2.48 -11.62
CA HIS A 315 3.25 1.21 -11.89
C HIS A 315 3.99 -0.06 -11.40
N THR A 316 4.91 0.04 -10.43
CA THR A 316 5.51 -1.13 -9.77
C THR A 316 4.68 -1.58 -8.56
N PRO A 317 4.60 -2.89 -8.24
CA PRO A 317 3.76 -3.41 -7.15
C PRO A 317 4.12 -2.89 -5.76
N THR A 318 3.11 -2.44 -5.01
CA THR A 318 3.25 -2.28 -3.54
C THR A 318 3.17 -3.66 -2.85
N PRO A 319 3.57 -3.78 -1.58
CA PRO A 319 3.32 -5.01 -0.80
C PRO A 319 1.84 -5.41 -0.72
N GLY A 320 0.92 -4.44 -0.88
CA GLY A 320 -0.52 -4.69 -0.91
C GLY A 320 -0.96 -5.57 -2.09
N LEU A 321 -0.41 -5.36 -3.29
CA LEU A 321 -0.69 -6.22 -4.45
C LEU A 321 -0.10 -7.63 -4.29
N VAL A 322 1.05 -7.73 -3.61
CA VAL A 322 1.70 -9.01 -3.32
C VAL A 322 0.86 -9.83 -2.34
N GLU A 323 0.27 -9.20 -1.32
CA GLU A 323 -0.72 -9.84 -0.43
C GLU A 323 -2.01 -10.20 -1.16
N LEU A 324 -2.57 -9.28 -1.96
CA LEU A 324 -3.81 -9.48 -2.70
C LEU A 324 -3.72 -10.69 -3.64
N ARG A 325 -2.62 -10.84 -4.39
CA ARG A 325 -2.34 -11.99 -5.26
C ARG A 325 -2.44 -13.33 -4.51
N LYS A 326 -2.05 -13.37 -3.23
CA LYS A 326 -2.14 -14.57 -2.39
C LYS A 326 -3.54 -14.76 -1.82
N ALA A 327 -4.22 -13.71 -1.38
CA ALA A 327 -5.60 -13.77 -0.90
C ALA A 327 -6.58 -14.27 -1.99
N TYR A 328 -6.34 -13.85 -3.24
CA TYR A 328 -7.12 -14.17 -4.44
C TYR A 328 -6.74 -15.51 -5.10
N GLU A 329 -5.81 -16.31 -4.54
CA GLU A 329 -5.25 -17.47 -5.25
C GLU A 329 -6.33 -18.47 -5.76
N PRO A 330 -6.27 -18.90 -7.05
CA PRO A 330 -7.30 -19.73 -7.67
C PRO A 330 -7.18 -21.23 -7.33
N ILE A 331 -6.13 -21.62 -6.61
CA ILE A 331 -5.94 -22.98 -6.08
C ILE A 331 -5.58 -22.81 -4.63
N HIS A 332 -6.39 -23.39 -3.75
CA HIS A 332 -6.10 -23.42 -2.33
C HIS A 332 -5.66 -24.82 -1.93
N ALA A 333 -4.57 -24.91 -1.18
CA ALA A 333 -4.04 -26.17 -0.69
C ALA A 333 -3.78 -26.09 0.81
N TRP A 334 -4.03 -27.20 1.50
CA TRP A 334 -3.70 -27.37 2.92
C TRP A 334 -3.25 -28.81 3.19
N TYR A 335 -2.69 -29.06 4.37
CA TYR A 335 -2.34 -30.40 4.83
C TYR A 335 -3.35 -30.88 5.87
N GLU A 336 -3.80 -32.12 5.73
CA GLU A 336 -4.83 -32.75 6.57
C GLU A 336 -4.66 -34.27 6.50
N ASP A 337 -4.76 -34.98 7.62
CA ASP A 337 -4.79 -36.45 7.71
C ASP A 337 -3.77 -37.22 6.84
N GLY A 338 -2.52 -36.71 6.75
CA GLY A 338 -1.47 -37.34 5.96
C GLY A 338 -1.62 -37.13 4.44
N ARG A 339 -2.27 -36.04 4.01
CA ARG A 339 -2.58 -35.72 2.61
C ARG A 339 -2.43 -34.22 2.34
N ILE A 340 -2.20 -33.87 1.09
CA ILE A 340 -2.29 -32.48 0.62
C ILE A 340 -3.68 -32.32 -0.01
N ARG A 341 -4.56 -31.61 0.69
CA ARG A 341 -5.89 -31.23 0.20
C ARG A 341 -5.77 -30.11 -0.82
N LEU A 342 -6.69 -30.09 -1.78
CA LEU A 342 -6.81 -29.08 -2.82
C LEU A 342 -8.25 -28.62 -2.96
N GLN A 343 -8.46 -27.34 -3.27
CA GLN A 343 -9.70 -26.77 -3.79
C GLN A 343 -9.39 -25.99 -5.07
N ASN A 344 -10.04 -26.34 -6.17
CA ASN A 344 -10.08 -25.50 -7.36
C ASN A 344 -11.06 -24.34 -7.11
N ARG A 345 -10.59 -23.09 -7.20
CA ARG A 345 -11.38 -21.87 -7.00
C ARG A 345 -11.64 -21.09 -8.30
N PHE A 346 -11.36 -21.67 -9.48
CA PHE A 346 -11.90 -21.15 -10.74
C PHE A 346 -13.40 -21.47 -10.86
N ASP A 347 -14.19 -20.55 -11.42
CA ASP A 347 -15.63 -20.75 -11.67
C ASP A 347 -15.95 -21.63 -12.88
N PHE A 348 -15.03 -21.72 -13.85
CA PHE A 348 -15.26 -22.39 -15.14
C PHE A 348 -14.12 -23.33 -15.60
N ALA A 349 -12.90 -23.14 -15.09
CA ALA A 349 -11.72 -23.88 -15.55
C ALA A 349 -11.40 -25.09 -14.65
N GLY A 350 -10.93 -26.18 -15.26
CA GLY A 350 -10.25 -27.26 -14.54
C GLY A 350 -8.75 -26.99 -14.35
N LEU A 351 -8.07 -27.89 -13.65
CA LEU A 351 -6.63 -27.77 -13.35
C LEU A 351 -5.71 -28.41 -14.41
N GLU A 352 -6.21 -28.81 -15.58
CA GLU A 352 -5.45 -29.53 -16.61
C GLU A 352 -4.26 -28.71 -17.14
N GLY A 353 -4.39 -27.38 -17.19
CA GLY A 353 -3.34 -26.44 -17.59
C GLY A 353 -2.29 -26.13 -16.50
N VAL A 354 -2.41 -26.72 -15.31
CA VAL A 354 -1.58 -26.43 -14.13
C VAL A 354 -0.66 -27.61 -13.79
N GLN A 355 0.52 -27.32 -13.28
CA GLN A 355 1.46 -28.31 -12.72
C GLN A 355 1.87 -27.91 -11.30
N ALA A 356 2.16 -28.90 -10.44
CA ALA A 356 2.62 -28.67 -9.07
C ALA A 356 4.09 -29.08 -8.95
N GLY A 357 4.96 -28.12 -8.65
CA GLY A 357 6.32 -28.37 -8.19
C GLY A 357 6.40 -28.34 -6.67
N TYR A 358 7.30 -29.11 -6.06
CA TYR A 358 7.52 -29.09 -4.62
C TYR A 358 9.00 -29.04 -4.23
N ARG A 359 9.26 -28.57 -3.00
CA ARG A 359 10.55 -28.60 -2.31
C ARG A 359 10.34 -29.02 -0.86
N VAL A 360 11.19 -29.89 -0.32
CA VAL A 360 11.28 -30.21 1.11
C VAL A 360 12.63 -29.73 1.62
N GLU A 361 12.61 -28.80 2.56
CA GLU A 361 13.77 -28.05 3.03
C GLU A 361 13.89 -28.14 4.55
N VAL A 362 15.11 -28.25 5.07
CA VAL A 362 15.41 -28.09 6.50
C VAL A 362 15.95 -26.68 6.71
N LEU A 363 15.31 -25.95 7.62
CA LEU A 363 15.62 -24.57 7.96
C LEU A 363 16.12 -24.52 9.41
N GLY A 364 17.42 -24.30 9.57
CA GLY A 364 18.11 -24.25 10.87
C GLY A 364 19.05 -23.05 10.92
N GLU A 365 20.32 -23.28 11.20
CA GLU A 365 21.37 -22.26 11.02
C GLU A 365 21.58 -21.85 9.55
N GLY A 366 21.19 -22.72 8.62
CA GLY A 366 21.19 -22.53 7.18
C GLY A 366 20.03 -23.30 6.54
N MET A 367 19.94 -23.23 5.21
CA MET A 367 18.95 -23.95 4.40
C MET A 367 19.59 -25.19 3.78
N GLU A 368 18.98 -26.36 3.98
CA GLU A 368 19.33 -27.60 3.29
C GLU A 368 18.13 -28.10 2.47
N LEU A 369 18.33 -28.34 1.18
CA LEU A 369 17.30 -28.95 0.32
C LEU A 369 17.40 -30.47 0.40
N ILE A 370 16.36 -31.12 0.93
CA ILE A 370 16.30 -32.58 1.11
C ILE A 370 15.77 -33.26 -0.15
N GLU A 371 14.67 -32.76 -0.71
CA GLU A 371 13.99 -33.34 -1.87
C GLU A 371 13.30 -32.23 -2.68
N ALA A 372 13.23 -32.39 -4.00
CA ALA A 372 12.43 -31.54 -4.88
C ALA A 372 11.95 -32.34 -6.09
N GLY A 373 10.77 -32.00 -6.61
CA GLY A 373 10.18 -32.70 -7.74
C GLY A 373 8.82 -32.13 -8.13
N THR A 374 7.98 -32.97 -8.73
CA THR A 374 6.59 -32.63 -9.08
C THR A 374 5.60 -33.50 -8.32
N LEU A 375 4.39 -32.98 -8.14
CA LEU A 375 3.23 -33.74 -7.66
C LEU A 375 2.20 -33.89 -8.79
N GLU A 376 1.56 -35.04 -8.89
CA GLU A 376 0.44 -35.24 -9.79
C GLU A 376 -0.82 -34.56 -9.19
N ILE A 377 -1.36 -33.56 -9.90
CA ILE A 377 -2.61 -32.91 -9.52
C ILE A 377 -3.77 -33.78 -10.03
N PRO A 378 -4.77 -34.13 -9.19
CA PRO A 378 -5.98 -34.79 -9.66
C PRO A 378 -6.75 -33.89 -10.65
N ALA A 379 -7.47 -34.50 -11.60
CA ALA A 379 -8.34 -33.78 -12.52
C ALA A 379 -9.56 -33.23 -11.74
N LEU A 380 -9.48 -31.95 -11.35
CA LEU A 380 -10.53 -31.21 -10.66
C LEU A 380 -11.12 -30.15 -11.58
N ARG A 381 -12.45 -30.16 -11.71
CA ARG A 381 -13.23 -29.09 -12.36
C ARG A 381 -13.36 -27.87 -11.45
N ALA A 382 -13.94 -26.81 -11.99
CA ALA A 382 -14.34 -25.62 -11.23
C ALA A 382 -15.07 -25.97 -9.92
N GLY A 383 -14.65 -25.36 -8.82
CA GLY A 383 -15.21 -25.58 -7.48
C GLY A 383 -14.93 -26.94 -6.82
N GLU A 384 -14.38 -27.94 -7.53
CA GLU A 384 -14.15 -29.28 -6.97
C GLU A 384 -12.95 -29.32 -6.00
N THR A 385 -13.06 -30.17 -4.97
CA THR A 385 -12.00 -30.46 -4.01
C THR A 385 -11.36 -31.82 -4.30
N GLY A 386 -10.07 -31.95 -4.00
CA GLY A 386 -9.31 -33.19 -4.19
C GLY A 386 -8.22 -33.39 -3.16
N GLU A 387 -7.46 -34.46 -3.34
CA GLU A 387 -6.32 -34.82 -2.50
C GLU A 387 -5.16 -35.33 -3.36
N ILE A 388 -3.95 -34.91 -3.02
CA ILE A 388 -2.71 -35.56 -3.43
C ILE A 388 -2.23 -36.42 -2.25
N PRO A 389 -1.96 -37.72 -2.44
CA PRO A 389 -1.33 -38.56 -1.41
C PRO A 389 0.01 -37.96 -0.99
N PHE A 390 0.26 -37.82 0.30
CA PHE A 390 1.53 -37.32 0.81
C PHE A 390 2.65 -38.34 0.48
N PRO A 391 3.68 -37.98 -0.30
CA PRO A 391 4.69 -38.93 -0.76
C PRO A 391 5.43 -39.61 0.39
N SER A 392 5.64 -40.93 0.29
CA SER A 392 6.33 -41.71 1.32
C SER A 392 7.85 -41.47 1.37
N SER A 393 8.41 -40.69 0.44
CA SER A 393 9.77 -40.17 0.52
C SER A 393 9.91 -39.01 1.50
N PHE A 394 8.82 -38.25 1.74
CA PHE A 394 8.86 -37.08 2.60
C PHE A 394 9.17 -37.49 4.04
N PRO A 395 10.08 -36.78 4.74
CA PRO A 395 10.53 -37.14 6.07
C PRO A 395 9.37 -37.09 7.08
N SER A 396 8.94 -38.27 7.54
CA SER A 396 7.87 -38.47 8.54
C SER A 396 8.27 -38.15 9.98
N LYS A 397 9.48 -37.60 10.17
CA LYS A 397 10.04 -37.09 11.42
C LYS A 397 10.90 -35.88 11.11
N ALA A 398 10.99 -34.95 12.04
CA ALA A 398 11.86 -33.78 11.89
C ALA A 398 13.34 -34.19 11.78
N THR A 399 14.06 -33.52 10.89
CA THR A 399 15.52 -33.62 10.80
C THR A 399 16.16 -32.87 11.98
N ALA A 400 17.07 -33.51 12.69
CA ALA A 400 17.84 -32.84 13.74
C ALA A 400 18.66 -31.69 13.14
N GLY A 401 18.57 -30.49 13.71
CA GLY A 401 19.24 -29.29 13.22
C GLY A 401 18.32 -28.11 12.91
N GLY A 402 17.01 -28.32 12.73
CA GLY A 402 16.10 -27.25 12.33
C GLY A 402 14.62 -27.66 12.26
N GLU A 403 13.86 -26.91 11.47
CA GLU A 403 12.47 -27.20 11.11
C GLU A 403 12.38 -27.76 9.69
N THR A 404 11.58 -28.81 9.48
CA THR A 404 11.39 -29.37 8.13
C THR A 404 10.13 -28.79 7.49
N TRP A 405 10.29 -28.13 6.34
CA TRP A 405 9.23 -27.42 5.61
C TRP A 405 9.04 -27.99 4.21
N LEU A 406 7.79 -28.26 3.84
CA LEU A 406 7.34 -28.52 2.49
C LEU A 406 6.82 -27.22 1.88
N THR A 407 7.30 -26.86 0.69
CA THR A 407 6.73 -25.83 -0.17
C THR A 407 6.16 -26.48 -1.43
N VAL A 408 4.93 -26.16 -1.81
CA VAL A 408 4.30 -26.57 -3.07
C VAL A 408 3.91 -25.33 -3.87
N SER A 409 4.34 -25.24 -5.13
CA SER A 409 4.07 -24.14 -6.06
C SER A 409 3.26 -24.64 -7.25
N PHE A 410 2.10 -24.03 -7.48
CA PHE A 410 1.23 -24.33 -8.61
C PHE A 410 1.53 -23.34 -9.74
N THR A 411 1.94 -23.85 -10.90
CA THR A 411 2.38 -23.03 -12.03
C THR A 411 1.65 -23.37 -13.33
N THR A 412 1.59 -22.40 -14.25
CA THR A 412 1.09 -22.60 -15.62
C THR A 412 1.98 -23.59 -16.39
N LYS A 413 1.40 -24.58 -17.08
CA LYS A 413 2.17 -25.47 -17.99
C LYS A 413 2.60 -24.76 -19.28
N HIS A 414 1.83 -23.77 -19.71
CA HIS A 414 1.96 -23.09 -20.99
C HIS A 414 1.74 -21.58 -20.80
N ALA A 415 2.30 -20.77 -21.70
CA ALA A 415 2.03 -19.34 -21.71
C ALA A 415 0.58 -19.07 -22.16
N THR A 416 -0.02 -18.03 -21.61
CA THR A 416 -1.34 -17.50 -21.99
C THR A 416 -1.20 -16.02 -22.33
N PRO A 417 -2.21 -15.38 -22.95
CA PRO A 417 -2.20 -13.92 -23.10
C PRO A 417 -2.04 -13.25 -21.72
N GLY A 418 -0.90 -12.59 -21.49
CA GLY A 418 -0.57 -11.91 -20.23
C GLY A 418 0.18 -12.72 -19.16
N LEU A 419 0.43 -14.04 -19.34
CA LEU A 419 1.23 -14.84 -18.39
C LEU A 419 2.19 -15.79 -19.11
N ASP A 420 3.43 -15.86 -18.64
CA ASP A 420 4.42 -16.82 -19.12
C ASP A 420 4.11 -18.27 -18.70
N ALA A 421 4.80 -19.22 -19.35
CA ALA A 421 4.85 -20.60 -18.88
C ALA A 421 5.67 -20.71 -17.59
N ASN A 422 5.24 -21.58 -16.67
CA ASN A 422 5.78 -21.77 -15.32
C ASN A 422 5.54 -20.59 -14.35
N TYR A 423 4.59 -19.70 -14.65
CA TYR A 423 4.18 -18.62 -13.74
C TYR A 423 3.45 -19.18 -12.51
N GLU A 424 3.90 -18.83 -11.29
CA GLU A 424 3.27 -19.25 -10.03
C GLU A 424 1.92 -18.55 -9.82
N ILE A 425 0.82 -19.29 -9.93
CA ILE A 425 -0.55 -18.77 -9.72
C ILE A 425 -1.04 -18.97 -8.28
N ALA A 426 -0.50 -19.94 -7.55
CA ALA A 426 -0.81 -20.23 -6.16
C ALA A 426 0.36 -20.98 -5.51
N TRP A 427 0.45 -20.99 -4.18
CA TRP A 427 1.43 -21.79 -3.45
C TRP A 427 0.96 -22.13 -2.04
N PHE A 428 1.54 -23.18 -1.44
CA PHE A 428 1.27 -23.61 -0.07
C PHE A 428 2.56 -24.01 0.65
N GLN A 429 2.61 -23.82 1.97
CA GLN A 429 3.70 -24.30 2.81
C GLN A 429 3.16 -25.06 4.04
N HIS A 430 3.86 -26.13 4.42
CA HIS A 430 3.56 -26.90 5.63
C HIS A 430 4.84 -27.31 6.38
N ARG A 431 4.82 -27.19 7.71
CA ARG A 431 5.89 -27.69 8.57
C ARG A 431 5.68 -29.18 8.83
N LEU A 432 6.42 -30.03 8.13
CA LEU A 432 6.28 -31.50 8.19
C LEU A 432 6.60 -32.09 9.57
N GLY A 433 7.44 -31.40 10.34
CA GLY A 433 7.78 -31.81 11.70
C GLY A 433 8.67 -30.81 12.42
N SER A 434 8.69 -30.92 13.74
CA SER A 434 9.54 -30.15 14.64
C SER A 434 10.22 -31.05 15.68
N THR A 435 11.54 -31.15 15.61
CA THR A 435 12.33 -30.84 16.80
C THR A 435 12.15 -29.36 17.08
N ALA A 436 12.27 -28.92 18.34
CA ALA A 436 12.60 -27.53 18.58
C ALA A 436 13.86 -27.22 17.75
N PRO A 437 13.89 -26.12 16.96
CA PRO A 437 15.08 -25.81 16.19
C PRO A 437 16.25 -25.73 17.17
N SER A 438 17.30 -26.50 16.93
CA SER A 438 18.55 -26.30 17.63
C SER A 438 19.12 -24.96 17.12
N LEU A 439 18.66 -23.87 17.75
CA LEU A 439 19.48 -22.69 17.94
C LEU A 439 20.86 -23.21 18.32
N PRO A 440 21.95 -22.71 17.70
CA PRO A 440 23.28 -23.27 17.88
C PRO A 440 23.53 -23.55 19.35
N ALA A 441 24.07 -24.74 19.63
CA ALA A 441 24.70 -25.01 20.92
C ALA A 441 25.98 -24.17 20.99
N LEU A 442 25.81 -22.84 21.11
CA LEU A 442 26.83 -21.85 21.37
C LEU A 442 27.66 -22.41 22.51
N THR A 443 28.92 -22.72 22.18
CA THR A 443 29.76 -23.72 22.87
C THR A 443 29.55 -23.66 24.38
N PRO A 444 29.16 -24.77 25.04
CA PRO A 444 28.68 -24.78 26.44
C PRO A 444 29.61 -23.94 27.29
N ALA A 445 29.04 -22.86 27.84
CA ALA A 445 29.74 -21.59 28.07
C ALA A 445 31.19 -21.81 28.49
N ALA A 446 32.12 -21.51 27.57
CA ALA A 446 33.54 -21.48 27.91
C ALA A 446 33.69 -20.57 29.12
N SER A 447 34.17 -21.13 30.24
CA SER A 447 34.06 -20.54 31.58
C SER A 447 35.08 -19.42 31.78
N PHE A 448 34.96 -18.41 30.94
CA PHE A 448 35.72 -17.18 30.98
C PHE A 448 35.19 -16.34 32.15
N PRO A 449 36.02 -16.02 33.15
CA PRO A 449 35.54 -15.30 34.33
C PRO A 449 35.11 -13.88 33.95
N ILE A 450 33.94 -13.48 34.42
CA ILE A 450 33.43 -12.11 34.29
C ILE A 450 34.05 -11.26 35.39
N GLN A 451 34.60 -10.10 35.02
CA GLN A 451 35.07 -9.08 35.94
C GLN A 451 34.16 -7.86 35.90
N THR A 452 33.69 -7.43 37.07
CA THR A 452 32.90 -6.19 37.21
C THR A 452 33.71 -5.07 37.84
N HIS A 453 33.74 -3.91 37.21
CA HIS A 453 34.33 -2.68 37.73
C HIS A 453 33.28 -1.56 37.74
N SER A 454 33.08 -0.91 38.89
CA SER A 454 32.00 0.09 39.06
C SER A 454 32.56 1.47 39.36
N THR A 455 32.22 2.45 38.52
CA THR A 455 32.52 3.87 38.74
C THR A 455 31.36 4.54 39.52
N LYS A 456 31.39 5.86 39.69
CA LYS A 456 30.22 6.62 40.17
C LYS A 456 29.08 6.67 39.15
N ALA A 457 29.40 6.63 37.85
CA ALA A 457 28.44 6.79 36.76
C ALA A 457 28.09 5.47 36.04
N ASP A 458 28.97 4.45 36.11
CA ASP A 458 28.92 3.28 35.23
C ASP A 458 29.17 1.96 35.98
N HIS A 459 28.53 0.89 35.53
CA HIS A 459 28.96 -0.48 35.75
C HIS A 459 29.61 -0.99 34.46
N ILE A 460 30.87 -1.42 34.54
CA ILE A 460 31.65 -1.97 33.43
C ILE A 460 31.87 -3.46 33.69
N ILE A 461 31.58 -4.28 32.69
CA ILE A 461 31.58 -5.74 32.75
C ILE A 461 32.49 -6.25 31.64
N THR A 462 33.52 -7.03 31.99
CA THR A 462 34.55 -7.50 31.05
C THR A 462 34.67 -9.02 31.15
N GLY A 463 34.74 -9.70 30.00
CA GLY A 463 35.09 -11.12 29.92
C GLY A 463 36.31 -11.35 29.03
N ALA A 464 36.39 -12.50 28.35
CA ALA A 464 37.57 -12.85 27.55
C ALA A 464 37.88 -11.88 26.40
N ASP A 465 36.85 -11.51 25.63
CA ASP A 465 36.98 -10.73 24.40
C ASP A 465 35.97 -9.56 24.30
N PHE A 466 35.23 -9.30 25.39
CA PHE A 466 34.14 -8.33 25.40
C PHE A 466 34.24 -7.31 26.54
N THR A 467 33.59 -6.16 26.34
CA THR A 467 33.32 -5.18 27.41
C THR A 467 31.91 -4.63 27.23
N ILE A 468 31.11 -4.62 28.29
CA ILE A 468 29.74 -4.11 28.33
C ILE A 468 29.68 -3.02 29.40
N THR A 469 29.02 -1.90 29.11
CA THR A 469 28.87 -0.76 30.04
C THR A 469 27.40 -0.39 30.21
N PHE A 470 26.97 -0.30 31.47
CA PHE A 470 25.65 0.19 31.87
C PHE A 470 25.77 1.49 32.67
N SER A 471 24.93 2.47 32.36
CA SER A 471 24.81 3.68 33.18
C SER A 471 24.12 3.38 34.50
N ARG A 472 24.69 3.87 35.60
CA ARG A 472 24.12 3.80 36.96
C ARG A 472 23.02 4.81 37.23
N THR A 473 22.89 5.84 36.39
CA THR A 473 21.89 6.91 36.54
C THR A 473 20.64 6.64 35.70
N THR A 474 20.77 5.99 34.55
CA THR A 474 19.62 5.65 33.67
C THR A 474 19.30 4.15 33.65
N GLY A 475 20.25 3.28 34.03
CA GLY A 475 20.10 1.82 33.95
C GLY A 475 20.26 1.26 32.54
N LEU A 476 20.63 2.10 31.57
CA LEU A 476 20.66 1.75 30.15
C LEU A 476 22.04 1.24 29.74
N LEU A 477 22.03 0.30 28.79
CA LEU A 477 23.23 -0.18 28.09
C LEU A 477 23.78 0.97 27.22
N THR A 478 25.02 1.42 27.50
CA THR A 478 25.66 2.54 26.81
C THR A 478 26.82 2.11 25.91
N SER A 479 27.48 0.99 26.17
CA SER A 479 28.53 0.45 25.30
C SER A 479 28.53 -1.07 25.35
N TRP A 480 28.83 -1.69 24.21
CA TRP A 480 29.02 -3.14 24.09
C TRP A 480 30.05 -3.37 22.99
N ARG A 481 31.19 -3.93 23.40
CA ARG A 481 32.34 -4.18 22.54
C ARG A 481 32.65 -5.66 22.51
N ILE A 482 32.98 -6.17 21.32
CA ILE A 482 33.41 -7.55 21.07
C ILE A 482 34.65 -7.50 20.16
N HIS A 483 35.73 -8.16 20.54
CA HIS A 483 37.05 -8.08 19.88
C HIS A 483 37.46 -6.61 19.59
N SER A 484 37.30 -5.74 20.59
CA SER A 484 37.51 -4.28 20.53
C SER A 484 36.62 -3.46 19.58
N ARG A 485 35.73 -4.08 18.78
CA ARG A 485 34.73 -3.38 17.94
C ARG A 485 33.50 -3.02 18.76
N GLU A 486 32.92 -1.85 18.53
CA GLU A 486 31.62 -1.48 19.10
C GLU A 486 30.49 -2.18 18.34
N ILE A 487 29.51 -2.72 19.05
CA ILE A 487 28.26 -3.29 18.51
C ILE A 487 27.18 -2.22 18.43
N LEU A 488 27.21 -1.25 19.34
CA LEU A 488 26.27 -0.13 19.43
C LEU A 488 26.80 1.10 18.68
N ALA A 489 25.91 2.01 18.30
CA ALA A 489 26.28 3.16 17.47
C ALA A 489 27.15 4.23 18.16
N ASP A 490 26.95 4.43 19.46
CA ASP A 490 27.34 5.65 20.15
C ASP A 490 27.27 5.41 21.67
N SER A 491 28.25 5.90 22.43
CA SER A 491 28.26 5.76 23.89
C SER A 491 27.44 6.81 24.64
N THR A 492 26.94 7.83 23.95
CA THR A 492 26.17 8.94 24.52
C THR A 492 24.66 8.75 24.44
N SER A 493 24.18 7.90 23.52
CA SER A 493 22.77 7.49 23.41
C SER A 493 22.55 6.09 23.98
N ALA A 494 21.38 5.82 24.54
CA ALA A 494 21.03 4.48 24.99
C ALA A 494 21.03 3.49 23.81
N GLY A 495 21.83 2.43 23.90
CA GLY A 495 21.96 1.44 22.83
C GLY A 495 20.86 0.37 22.83
N LEU A 496 20.16 0.18 23.95
CA LEU A 496 19.05 -0.75 24.11
C LEU A 496 18.01 -0.17 25.09
N THR A 497 16.76 0.00 24.65
CA THR A 497 15.65 0.57 25.43
C THR A 497 14.35 -0.19 25.20
N LEU A 498 13.38 -0.09 26.12
CA LEU A 498 12.00 -0.54 25.86
C LEU A 498 11.36 0.35 24.79
N GLY A 499 10.66 -0.27 23.83
CA GLY A 499 10.07 0.39 22.67
C GLY A 499 8.58 0.12 22.54
N PHE A 500 7.80 1.18 22.34
CA PHE A 500 6.34 1.13 22.16
C PHE A 500 5.83 1.95 20.96
N TRP A 501 6.69 2.79 20.36
CA TRP A 501 6.35 3.66 19.24
C TRP A 501 6.88 3.12 17.91
N ARG A 502 6.12 3.37 16.84
CA ARG A 502 6.51 3.26 15.43
C ARG A 502 5.97 4.51 14.72
N PRO A 503 6.58 5.00 13.61
CA PRO A 503 5.93 6.04 12.82
C PRO A 503 4.55 5.53 12.37
N PRO A 504 3.52 6.37 12.23
CA PRO A 504 2.21 5.91 11.82
C PRO A 504 2.20 5.55 10.33
N THR A 505 1.20 4.75 9.95
CA THR A 505 0.73 4.55 8.57
C THR A 505 -0.41 5.53 8.26
N ASP A 506 -0.69 5.79 6.99
CA ASP A 506 -1.86 6.60 6.58
C ASP A 506 -3.18 6.08 7.17
N ASN A 507 -3.26 4.77 7.39
CA ASN A 507 -4.42 4.07 7.92
C ASN A 507 -4.66 4.26 9.42
N GLU A 508 -3.63 4.69 10.17
CA GLU A 508 -3.74 4.97 11.61
C GLU A 508 -4.15 6.44 11.89
N LEU A 509 -4.05 7.34 10.90
CA LEU A 509 -4.36 8.77 11.06
C LEU A 509 -5.81 9.02 11.54
N PRO A 510 -6.88 8.42 10.96
CA PRO A 510 -8.26 8.79 11.28
C PRO A 510 -8.77 8.27 12.64
N TYR A 511 -8.16 7.21 13.18
CA TYR A 511 -8.69 6.50 14.35
C TYR A 511 -7.70 6.33 15.52
N ASP A 512 -6.41 6.18 15.23
CA ASP A 512 -5.42 5.65 16.19
C ASP A 512 -4.41 6.70 16.64
N LEU A 513 -3.78 7.38 15.67
CA LEU A 513 -2.69 8.34 15.91
C LEU A 513 -3.07 9.45 16.90
N GLY A 514 -4.31 9.95 16.80
CA GLY A 514 -4.84 10.99 17.69
C GLY A 514 -5.04 10.51 19.13
N GLU A 515 -5.38 9.24 19.35
CA GLU A 515 -5.47 8.65 20.69
C GLU A 515 -4.06 8.37 21.24
N TRP A 516 -3.20 7.73 20.46
CA TRP A 516 -1.85 7.36 20.88
C TRP A 516 -0.98 8.57 21.26
N ARG A 517 -1.02 9.66 20.47
CA ARG A 517 -0.33 10.93 20.81
C ARG A 517 -0.99 11.64 22.00
N ARG A 518 -2.31 11.54 22.19
CA ARG A 518 -3.00 12.05 23.39
C ARG A 518 -2.54 11.33 24.67
N TYR A 519 -2.15 10.06 24.58
CA TYR A 519 -1.53 9.31 25.68
C TYR A 519 0.01 9.41 25.69
N GLY A 520 0.64 10.13 24.75
CA GLY A 520 2.09 10.37 24.71
C GLY A 520 2.95 9.14 24.38
N LEU A 521 2.42 8.17 23.62
CA LEU A 521 3.18 6.97 23.24
C LEU A 521 4.41 7.27 22.38
N ASP A 522 4.38 8.38 21.65
CA ASP A 522 5.46 8.99 20.87
C ASP A 522 6.57 9.64 21.72
N THR A 523 6.27 9.94 22.99
CA THR A 523 7.09 10.77 23.88
C THR A 523 7.49 10.07 25.18
N LEU A 524 7.39 8.75 25.24
CA LEU A 524 7.75 7.95 26.41
C LEU A 524 9.22 8.14 26.84
N THR A 525 9.44 8.29 28.15
CA THR A 525 10.76 8.42 28.78
C THR A 525 10.91 7.43 29.93
N SER A 526 12.13 6.96 30.20
CA SER A 526 12.41 6.01 31.28
C SER A 526 13.01 6.71 32.51
N SER A 527 12.42 6.49 33.68
CA SER A 527 12.90 6.97 34.98
C SER A 527 13.36 5.79 35.84
N LEU A 528 14.68 5.59 35.95
CA LEU A 528 15.27 4.56 36.80
C LEU A 528 14.85 4.77 38.27
N ARG A 529 14.44 3.68 38.93
CA ARG A 529 14.15 3.62 40.36
C ARG A 529 15.26 2.90 41.13
N LYS A 530 15.78 1.81 40.57
CA LYS A 530 16.83 0.97 41.18
C LYS A 530 17.60 0.21 40.11
N ILE A 531 18.89 0.01 40.36
CA ILE A 531 19.75 -0.93 39.64
C ILE A 531 20.51 -1.79 40.65
N SER A 532 20.58 -3.10 40.41
CA SER A 532 21.34 -4.05 41.24
C SER A 532 22.05 -5.08 40.38
N LEU A 533 23.29 -5.40 40.76
CA LEU A 533 24.11 -6.45 40.14
C LEU A 533 24.08 -7.69 41.04
N THR A 534 24.14 -8.87 40.45
CA THR A 534 24.23 -10.15 41.16
C THR A 534 25.08 -11.11 40.33
N GLU A 535 26.23 -11.47 40.88
CA GLU A 535 27.08 -12.55 40.37
C GLU A 535 26.37 -13.88 40.61
N VAL A 536 26.15 -14.66 39.55
CA VAL A 536 25.41 -15.94 39.60
C VAL A 536 26.41 -17.07 39.76
N ASP A 537 27.48 -17.03 38.96
CA ASP A 537 28.69 -17.83 39.04
C ASP A 537 29.85 -17.05 38.39
N GLU A 538 31.07 -17.59 38.45
CA GLU A 538 32.28 -16.92 37.91
C GLU A 538 32.14 -16.50 36.44
N SER A 539 31.28 -17.17 35.66
CA SER A 539 31.05 -16.95 34.22
C SER A 539 29.72 -16.27 33.87
N MET A 540 28.91 -15.88 34.88
CA MET A 540 27.57 -15.30 34.66
C MET A 540 27.21 -14.18 35.64
N LEU A 541 26.80 -13.04 35.10
CA LEU A 541 26.32 -11.88 35.86
C LEU A 541 24.87 -11.57 35.48
N GLU A 542 24.02 -11.29 36.47
CA GLU A 542 22.71 -10.69 36.28
C GLU A 542 22.71 -9.21 36.73
N ILE A 543 22.12 -8.34 35.91
CA ILE A 543 21.87 -6.93 36.20
C ILE A 543 20.37 -6.70 36.12
N ARG A 544 19.77 -6.22 37.21
CA ARG A 544 18.33 -5.96 37.32
C ARG A 544 18.09 -4.46 37.46
N THR A 545 17.23 -3.91 36.62
CA THR A 545 16.78 -2.52 36.66
C THR A 545 15.28 -2.45 36.90
N GLU A 546 14.87 -1.64 37.87
CA GLU A 546 13.48 -1.24 38.09
C GLU A 546 13.34 0.19 37.62
N ALA A 547 12.40 0.45 36.72
CA ALA A 547 12.14 1.76 36.13
C ALA A 547 10.64 2.04 36.02
N TYR A 548 10.30 3.31 35.83
CA TYR A 548 8.97 3.74 35.43
C TYR A 548 9.07 4.42 34.07
N VAL A 549 8.41 3.86 33.06
CA VAL A 549 8.42 4.36 31.68
C VAL A 549 7.11 5.12 31.44
N SER A 550 7.18 6.44 31.26
CA SER A 550 6.01 7.30 31.12
C SER A 550 6.28 8.45 30.17
N PRO A 551 5.23 8.99 29.51
CA PRO A 551 5.36 10.27 28.84
C PRO A 551 5.57 11.38 29.89
N PRO A 552 6.17 12.52 29.51
CA PRO A 552 6.08 13.73 30.30
C PRO A 552 4.61 14.10 30.61
N ILE A 553 4.40 14.77 31.74
CA ILE A 553 3.14 15.45 32.13
C ILE A 553 1.96 14.52 32.49
N LEU A 554 1.79 13.33 31.89
CA LEU A 554 0.62 12.47 32.14
C LEU A 554 0.78 11.54 33.35
N ALA A 555 -0.32 11.26 34.04
CA ALA A 555 -0.40 10.40 35.23
C ALA A 555 -0.67 8.92 34.87
N TRP A 556 0.10 8.38 33.93
CA TRP A 556 0.08 6.96 33.55
C TRP A 556 1.48 6.54 33.06
N GLY A 557 1.72 5.24 32.93
CA GLY A 557 2.97 4.70 32.38
C GLY A 557 3.07 3.21 32.59
N PHE A 558 4.28 2.66 32.46
CA PHE A 558 4.61 1.28 32.74
C PHE A 558 5.60 1.19 33.92
N GLU A 559 5.26 0.41 34.94
CA GLU A 559 6.24 -0.15 35.87
C GLU A 559 7.02 -1.24 35.11
N ALA A 560 8.33 -1.09 35.00
CA ALA A 560 9.18 -1.93 34.18
C ALA A 560 10.32 -2.54 35.02
N GLU A 561 10.35 -3.87 35.12
CA GLU A 561 11.54 -4.60 35.53
C GLU A 561 12.25 -5.13 34.29
N THR A 562 13.53 -4.80 34.11
CA THR A 562 14.37 -5.38 33.06
C THR A 562 15.54 -6.13 33.69
N VAL A 563 15.80 -7.34 33.20
CA VAL A 563 16.82 -8.27 33.69
C VAL A 563 17.78 -8.59 32.54
N TYR A 564 19.03 -8.19 32.69
CA TYR A 564 20.12 -8.45 31.75
C TYR A 564 21.03 -9.54 32.32
N ARG A 565 21.13 -10.67 31.64
CA ARG A 565 22.04 -11.77 31.97
C ARG A 565 23.17 -11.80 30.96
N ILE A 566 24.39 -11.65 31.46
CA ILE A 566 25.63 -11.60 30.67
C ILE A 566 26.40 -12.89 30.94
N THR A 567 26.81 -13.60 29.88
CA THR A 567 27.66 -14.79 29.97
C THR A 567 29.09 -14.50 29.53
N GLY A 568 30.06 -15.33 29.97
CA GLY A 568 31.51 -15.14 29.72
C GLY A 568 31.93 -15.14 28.24
N ASP A 569 31.07 -15.60 27.34
CA ASP A 569 31.18 -15.49 25.88
C ASP A 569 30.91 -14.06 25.35
N GLY A 570 30.32 -13.17 26.17
CA GLY A 570 29.92 -11.83 25.80
C GLY A 570 28.50 -11.70 25.25
N ALA A 571 27.68 -12.75 25.35
CA ALA A 571 26.27 -12.70 24.99
C ALA A 571 25.40 -12.08 26.08
N LEU A 572 24.37 -11.36 25.62
CA LEU A 572 23.43 -10.60 26.43
C LEU A 572 22.03 -11.18 26.24
N THR A 573 21.51 -11.82 27.28
CA THR A 573 20.08 -12.15 27.37
C THR A 573 19.37 -11.04 28.12
N VAL A 574 18.34 -10.44 27.53
CA VAL A 574 17.51 -9.41 28.16
C VAL A 574 16.07 -9.89 28.29
N LYS A 575 15.51 -9.83 29.49
CA LYS A 575 14.08 -10.03 29.77
C LYS A 575 13.46 -8.76 30.33
N ALA A 576 12.22 -8.45 29.94
CA ALA A 576 11.42 -7.38 30.50
C ALA A 576 10.11 -7.90 31.06
N HIS A 577 9.65 -7.27 32.13
CA HIS A 577 8.30 -7.37 32.67
C HIS A 577 7.74 -5.96 32.79
N VAL A 578 6.76 -5.63 31.95
CA VAL A 578 6.12 -4.31 31.90
C VAL A 578 4.68 -4.41 32.38
N LYS A 579 4.28 -3.47 33.24
CA LYS A 579 2.93 -3.37 33.82
C LYS A 579 2.38 -1.97 33.63
N PRO A 580 1.36 -1.75 32.79
CA PRO A 580 0.77 -0.43 32.65
C PRO A 580 -0.04 -0.07 33.91
N SER A 581 0.15 1.15 34.42
CA SER A 581 -0.58 1.71 35.56
C SER A 581 -1.04 3.15 35.29
N GLY A 582 -2.03 3.60 36.06
CA GLY A 582 -2.70 4.90 35.86
C GLY A 582 -3.71 4.90 34.70
N ALA A 583 -4.02 6.09 34.19
CA ALA A 583 -4.97 6.29 33.09
C ALA A 583 -4.31 5.99 31.71
N LYS A 584 -4.08 4.70 31.45
CA LYS A 584 -3.46 4.16 30.22
C LYS A 584 -4.40 4.21 28.99
N PRO A 585 -3.87 4.15 27.75
CA PRO A 585 -4.65 3.86 26.54
C PRO A 585 -5.26 2.45 26.55
N VAL A 586 -6.13 2.15 25.59
CA VAL A 586 -6.64 0.78 25.34
C VAL A 586 -5.50 -0.12 24.85
N ASP A 587 -4.76 0.35 23.85
CA ASP A 587 -3.72 -0.35 23.09
C ASP A 587 -2.49 0.53 22.83
N VAL A 588 -1.49 -0.04 22.14
CA VAL A 588 -0.25 0.62 21.71
C VAL A 588 0.09 0.19 20.27
N PRO A 589 0.95 0.93 19.53
CA PRO A 589 1.40 0.50 18.21
C PRO A 589 2.24 -0.79 18.22
N ARG A 590 3.04 -1.00 19.28
CA ARG A 590 3.93 -2.16 19.45
C ARG A 590 4.38 -2.34 20.91
N VAL A 591 4.96 -3.50 21.22
CA VAL A 591 5.67 -3.80 22.47
C VAL A 591 6.95 -4.58 22.15
N GLY A 592 8.10 -4.03 22.54
CA GLY A 592 9.39 -4.68 22.33
C GLY A 592 10.58 -3.90 22.90
N PHE A 593 11.74 -4.09 22.26
CA PHE A 593 12.95 -3.29 22.47
C PHE A 593 13.36 -2.52 21.22
N ASP A 594 13.95 -1.35 21.42
CA ASP A 594 14.68 -0.60 20.41
C ASP A 594 16.18 -0.76 20.68
N LEU A 595 16.94 -1.11 19.64
CA LEU A 595 18.37 -1.42 19.66
C LEU A 595 19.08 -0.57 18.60
N VAL A 596 20.18 0.10 18.98
CA VAL A 596 20.87 1.08 18.11
C VAL A 596 22.29 0.62 17.83
N LEU A 597 22.46 -0.09 16.71
CA LEU A 597 23.68 -0.77 16.29
C LEU A 597 24.65 0.12 15.50
N ALA A 598 25.93 -0.27 15.55
CA ALA A 598 27.02 0.36 14.81
C ALA A 598 26.80 0.37 13.29
N ASP A 599 27.29 1.43 12.65
CA ASP A 599 27.13 1.73 11.22
C ASP A 599 27.55 0.57 10.28
N GLU A 600 28.52 -0.25 10.72
CA GLU A 600 29.01 -1.38 9.92
C GLU A 600 28.12 -2.64 9.96
N LEU A 601 27.13 -2.75 10.85
CA LEU A 601 26.27 -3.95 11.00
C LEU A 601 25.07 -3.94 10.04
N ASP A 602 25.35 -3.67 8.76
CA ASP A 602 24.36 -3.37 7.72
C ASP A 602 23.66 -4.60 7.09
N ASN A 603 24.24 -5.80 7.23
CA ASN A 603 23.76 -7.00 6.55
C ASN A 603 22.86 -7.80 7.51
N ALA A 604 21.57 -7.84 7.24
CA ALA A 604 20.64 -8.75 7.91
C ALA A 604 20.61 -10.12 7.22
N SER A 605 20.43 -11.17 8.01
CA SER A 605 19.89 -12.45 7.54
C SER A 605 19.00 -13.05 8.62
N TRP A 606 17.91 -13.71 8.23
CA TRP A 606 16.91 -14.18 9.18
C TRP A 606 16.26 -15.49 8.74
N PHE A 607 15.79 -16.27 9.71
CA PHE A 607 14.89 -17.40 9.50
C PHE A 607 13.49 -16.99 9.97
N GLY A 608 12.57 -16.77 9.04
CA GLY A 608 11.21 -16.30 9.32
C GLY A 608 10.42 -16.04 8.04
N LEU A 609 9.39 -15.19 8.10
CA LEU A 609 8.63 -14.76 6.93
C LEU A 609 9.45 -13.81 6.05
N GLY A 610 9.34 -13.96 4.73
CA GLY A 610 9.92 -13.03 3.76
C GLY A 610 9.70 -13.43 2.29
N PRO A 611 10.43 -12.81 1.35
CA PRO A 611 11.46 -11.79 1.58
C PRO A 611 10.89 -10.38 1.85
N GLY A 612 9.64 -10.11 1.47
CA GLY A 612 8.94 -8.85 1.67
C GLY A 612 8.46 -8.64 3.10
N GLU A 613 7.84 -7.48 3.35
CA GLU A 613 7.31 -7.13 4.66
C GLU A 613 6.05 -7.92 5.05
N SER A 614 5.75 -7.92 6.36
CA SER A 614 4.67 -8.67 6.98
C SER A 614 4.18 -7.98 8.25
N TYR A 615 2.87 -7.90 8.41
CA TYR A 615 2.16 -7.39 9.59
C TYR A 615 1.07 -8.39 10.00
N ALA A 616 0.50 -8.26 11.20
CA ALA A 616 -0.38 -9.29 11.79
C ALA A 616 -1.58 -9.64 10.89
N ASP A 617 -2.06 -8.67 10.11
CA ASP A 617 -3.19 -8.71 9.19
C ASP A 617 -2.79 -8.64 7.69
N LYS A 618 -1.49 -8.62 7.38
CA LYS A 618 -0.92 -8.51 6.03
C LYS A 618 0.39 -9.30 5.95
N LYS A 619 0.33 -10.63 5.82
CA LYS A 619 1.49 -11.54 5.84
C LYS A 619 1.38 -12.84 5.04
N LEU A 620 0.20 -13.19 4.52
CA LEU A 620 -0.06 -14.48 3.85
C LEU A 620 0.86 -14.72 2.65
N SER A 621 1.24 -13.66 1.95
CA SER A 621 2.10 -13.69 0.77
C SER A 621 3.57 -14.02 1.04
N GLN A 622 4.01 -13.91 2.29
CA GLN A 622 5.38 -14.19 2.67
C GLN A 622 5.59 -15.67 2.95
N LYS A 623 6.70 -16.23 2.47
CA LYS A 623 7.08 -17.63 2.67
C LYS A 623 7.99 -17.74 3.89
N ILE A 624 7.94 -18.86 4.59
CA ILE A 624 8.95 -19.23 5.59
C ILE A 624 10.18 -19.74 4.86
N SER A 625 11.32 -19.07 5.07
CA SER A 625 12.63 -19.50 4.56
C SER A 625 13.77 -18.81 5.32
N ILE A 626 15.00 -18.94 4.81
CA ILE A 626 16.16 -18.19 5.28
C ILE A 626 16.54 -17.14 4.22
N TYR A 627 16.50 -15.87 4.61
CA TYR A 627 16.69 -14.71 3.74
C TYR A 627 17.90 -13.87 4.18
N SER A 628 18.36 -12.97 3.30
CA SER A 628 19.38 -11.97 3.60
C SER A 628 19.17 -10.70 2.78
N ALA A 629 19.42 -9.54 3.41
CA ALA A 629 19.26 -8.21 2.81
C ALA A 629 20.09 -7.17 3.57
N THR A 630 20.52 -6.10 2.90
CA THR A 630 21.05 -4.88 3.52
C THR A 630 19.93 -4.04 4.15
N THR A 631 20.27 -3.08 5.01
CA THR A 631 19.24 -2.19 5.60
C THR A 631 18.49 -1.34 4.57
N SER A 632 19.11 -1.04 3.41
CA SER A 632 18.43 -0.37 2.29
C SER A 632 17.50 -1.30 1.50
N GLU A 633 17.81 -2.59 1.38
CA GLU A 633 16.93 -3.58 0.73
C GLU A 633 15.75 -4.00 1.63
N LEU A 634 15.84 -3.77 2.94
CA LEU A 634 14.75 -4.00 3.89
C LEU A 634 13.71 -2.88 3.91
N GLN A 635 14.08 -1.66 3.49
CA GLN A 635 13.18 -0.51 3.43
C GLN A 635 12.11 -0.71 2.35
N THR A 636 10.85 -0.47 2.72
CA THR A 636 9.76 -0.37 1.74
C THR A 636 9.62 1.10 1.30
N PRO A 637 9.81 1.43 0.00
CA PRO A 637 9.90 2.81 -0.48
C PRO A 637 8.51 3.40 -0.74
N TYR A 638 7.72 3.61 0.31
CA TYR A 638 6.44 4.31 0.19
C TYR A 638 6.63 5.76 -0.28
N GLU A 639 5.80 6.20 -1.23
CA GLU A 639 5.87 7.53 -1.83
C GLU A 639 5.60 8.64 -0.80
N VAL A 640 4.77 8.37 0.21
CA VAL A 640 4.81 9.06 1.51
C VAL A 640 5.50 8.15 2.54
N PRO A 641 6.67 8.55 3.07
CA PRO A 641 7.35 7.83 4.14
C PRO A 641 6.48 7.53 5.36
N GLN A 642 6.42 6.26 5.74
CA GLN A 642 5.62 5.77 6.87
C GLN A 642 6.23 4.47 7.44
N GLU A 643 5.56 3.84 8.41
CA GLU A 643 5.94 2.51 8.87
C GLU A 643 5.98 1.50 7.72
N GLY A 644 7.07 0.72 7.66
CA GLY A 644 7.29 -0.29 6.64
C GLY A 644 8.48 -1.18 6.98
N GLY A 645 8.56 -2.34 6.35
CA GLY A 645 9.70 -3.26 6.48
C GLY A 645 9.64 -4.26 7.64
N ASN A 646 8.51 -4.40 8.35
CA ASN A 646 8.38 -5.39 9.44
C ASN A 646 8.49 -6.84 8.92
N ARG A 647 9.17 -7.72 9.67
CA ARG A 647 9.36 -9.14 9.35
C ARG A 647 8.92 -9.99 10.53
N MET A 648 7.90 -10.83 10.34
CA MET A 648 7.26 -11.63 11.39
C MET A 648 7.75 -13.09 11.46
N GLU A 649 7.31 -13.80 12.50
CA GLU A 649 7.56 -15.23 12.75
C GLU A 649 9.05 -15.60 12.66
N THR A 650 9.93 -14.69 13.07
CA THR A 650 11.38 -14.88 12.99
C THR A 650 11.87 -15.71 14.17
N ARG A 651 12.63 -16.79 13.88
CA ARG A 651 13.28 -17.66 14.88
C ARG A 651 14.65 -17.10 15.29
N TRP A 652 15.41 -16.60 14.31
CA TRP A 652 16.68 -15.90 14.54
C TRP A 652 16.91 -14.79 13.50
N LEU A 653 17.61 -13.74 13.93
CA LEU A 653 18.05 -12.60 13.11
C LEU A 653 19.55 -12.36 13.35
N ARG A 654 20.38 -12.49 12.31
CA ARG A 654 21.80 -12.14 12.35
C ARG A 654 22.01 -10.78 11.70
N LEU A 655 22.71 -9.88 12.39
CA LEU A 655 23.02 -8.52 11.93
C LEU A 655 24.54 -8.34 11.93
N LEU A 656 25.11 -8.24 10.73
CA LEU A 656 26.52 -8.51 10.45
C LEU A 656 27.17 -7.42 9.58
N ASN A 657 28.48 -7.24 9.76
CA ASN A 657 29.31 -6.47 8.86
C ASN A 657 29.77 -7.29 7.64
N ASN A 658 30.40 -6.60 6.69
CA ASN A 658 30.92 -7.16 5.43
C ASN A 658 32.07 -8.19 5.63
N ARG A 659 32.43 -8.54 6.88
CA ARG A 659 33.35 -9.63 7.25
C ARG A 659 32.63 -10.79 7.96
N GLY A 660 31.29 -10.82 7.91
CA GLY A 660 30.46 -11.86 8.51
C GLY A 660 30.36 -11.80 10.04
N ARG A 661 30.77 -10.70 10.69
CA ARG A 661 30.81 -10.57 12.15
C ARG A 661 29.77 -9.59 12.67
N GLY A 662 29.19 -9.87 13.82
CA GLY A 662 28.19 -9.01 14.46
C GLY A 662 27.47 -9.75 15.56
N VAL A 663 26.13 -9.72 15.53
CA VAL A 663 25.28 -10.39 16.53
C VAL A 663 24.23 -11.31 15.90
N CYS A 664 23.81 -12.31 16.66
CA CYS A 664 22.62 -13.14 16.40
C CYS A 664 21.59 -12.89 17.51
N VAL A 665 20.37 -12.56 17.13
CA VAL A 665 19.21 -12.32 18.01
C VAL A 665 18.27 -13.52 17.91
N THR A 666 17.80 -14.00 19.06
CA THR A 666 16.78 -15.04 19.22
C THR A 666 15.78 -14.60 20.28
N ARG A 667 14.55 -15.12 20.24
CA ARG A 667 13.60 -15.00 21.36
C ARG A 667 14.13 -15.83 22.55
N ASP A 668 13.89 -15.34 23.76
CA ASP A 668 14.13 -16.06 25.02
C ASP A 668 12.82 -16.10 25.82
N ALA A 669 11.90 -16.98 25.42
CA ALA A 669 10.55 -17.11 25.98
C ALA A 669 10.49 -18.15 27.09
N ASP A 670 9.66 -17.92 28.12
CA ASP A 670 9.54 -18.83 29.27
C ASP A 670 8.48 -19.92 29.04
N GLY A 671 8.83 -21.18 29.33
CA GLY A 671 7.92 -22.32 29.17
C GLY A 671 7.55 -22.57 27.70
N ASP A 672 6.25 -22.78 27.46
CA ASP A 672 5.67 -23.07 26.14
C ASP A 672 5.30 -21.79 25.35
N GLU A 673 5.80 -20.61 25.74
CA GLU A 673 5.64 -19.36 24.98
C GLU A 673 6.19 -19.47 23.55
N GLU A 674 5.61 -18.72 22.61
CA GLU A 674 6.08 -18.68 21.22
C GLU A 674 7.53 -18.16 21.14
N GLN A 675 8.43 -19.02 20.61
CA GLN A 675 9.86 -18.74 20.45
C GLN A 675 10.17 -17.97 19.15
N ALA A 676 9.16 -17.38 18.53
CA ALA A 676 9.30 -16.48 17.38
C ALA A 676 9.12 -15.01 17.81
N PHE A 677 9.54 -14.09 16.95
CA PHE A 677 9.41 -12.65 17.16
C PHE A 677 9.23 -11.90 15.84
N GLN A 678 9.03 -10.59 15.91
CA GLN A 678 9.03 -9.71 14.73
C GLN A 678 10.01 -8.55 14.87
N TRP A 679 10.47 -8.01 13.75
CA TRP A 679 11.54 -7.01 13.76
C TRP A 679 11.53 -6.10 12.53
N VAL A 680 12.20 -4.96 12.68
CA VAL A 680 12.62 -4.04 11.60
C VAL A 680 14.09 -3.71 11.80
N ALA A 681 14.86 -3.63 10.72
CA ALA A 681 16.17 -2.96 10.72
C ALA A 681 16.17 -1.84 9.67
N THR A 682 16.57 -0.64 10.05
CA THR A 682 16.43 0.59 9.25
C THR A 682 17.53 1.60 9.58
N ARG A 683 17.75 2.57 8.70
CA ARG A 683 18.65 3.73 8.92
C ARG A 683 17.91 5.01 9.25
N TYR A 684 16.60 4.95 9.49
CA TYR A 684 15.75 6.12 9.72
C TYR A 684 15.08 6.06 11.10
N SER A 685 15.09 7.18 11.82
CA SER A 685 14.32 7.39 13.05
C SER A 685 12.83 7.57 12.75
N ALA A 686 11.95 7.13 13.66
CA ALA A 686 10.50 7.31 13.53
C ALA A 686 10.12 8.78 13.26
N GLU A 687 10.70 9.73 14.01
CA GLU A 687 10.55 11.17 13.80
C GLU A 687 10.95 11.64 12.38
N SER A 688 12.01 11.06 11.80
CA SER A 688 12.46 11.41 10.46
C SER A 688 11.56 10.85 9.36
N VAL A 689 10.92 9.70 9.62
CA VAL A 689 9.87 9.13 8.76
C VAL A 689 8.59 9.97 8.89
N GLU A 690 8.11 10.23 10.11
CA GLU A 690 6.92 11.05 10.43
C GLU A 690 6.96 12.48 9.88
N ARG A 691 8.15 13.05 9.71
CA ARG A 691 8.33 14.41 9.14
C ARG A 691 8.43 14.40 7.62
N ALA A 692 8.94 13.34 7.02
CA ALA A 692 9.23 13.30 5.59
C ALA A 692 7.94 13.13 4.79
N LYS A 693 7.66 14.08 3.91
CA LYS A 693 6.54 14.02 2.96
C LYS A 693 6.88 13.20 1.73
N HIS A 694 8.15 13.27 1.32
CA HIS A 694 8.67 12.68 0.09
C HIS A 694 9.89 11.80 0.37
N PRO A 695 10.18 10.77 -0.44
CA PRO A 695 11.24 9.80 -0.14
C PRO A 695 12.64 10.41 -0.17
N ASN A 696 12.84 11.52 -0.90
CA ASN A 696 14.09 12.25 -0.97
C ASN A 696 14.39 13.13 0.28
N GLU A 697 13.41 13.35 1.16
CA GLU A 697 13.60 14.04 2.44
C GLU A 697 14.22 13.11 3.51
N LEU A 698 14.19 11.79 3.28
CA LEU A 698 14.78 10.78 4.16
C LEU A 698 16.32 10.74 4.06
N SER A 699 17.00 11.29 5.07
CA SER A 699 18.46 11.17 5.21
C SER A 699 18.85 9.95 6.05
N PRO A 700 19.59 8.95 5.50
CA PRO A 700 19.97 7.76 6.26
C PRO A 700 21.02 8.07 7.34
N GLU A 701 20.78 7.60 8.56
CA GLU A 701 21.68 7.78 9.68
C GLU A 701 22.90 6.83 9.61
N LYS A 702 24.02 7.27 10.19
CA LYS A 702 25.25 6.46 10.37
C LYS A 702 25.15 5.51 11.57
N ARG A 703 24.05 4.75 11.62
CA ARG A 703 23.69 3.77 12.65
C ARG A 703 22.55 2.91 12.14
N VAL A 704 22.53 1.64 12.53
CA VAL A 704 21.43 0.72 12.19
C VAL A 704 20.48 0.65 13.38
N ARG A 705 19.26 1.16 13.18
CA ARG A 705 18.18 1.09 14.18
C ARG A 705 17.43 -0.22 13.99
N VAL A 706 17.27 -0.98 15.06
CA VAL A 706 16.60 -2.28 15.07
C VAL A 706 15.48 -2.26 16.09
N ARG A 707 14.30 -2.71 15.71
CA ARG A 707 13.18 -2.97 16.63
C ARG A 707 13.05 -4.48 16.80
N LEU A 708 12.92 -4.94 18.04
CA LEU A 708 12.80 -6.35 18.42
C LEU A 708 11.50 -6.51 19.22
N ASP A 709 10.45 -6.89 18.52
CA ASP A 709 9.07 -6.80 19.00
C ASP A 709 8.48 -8.20 19.22
N VAL A 710 7.69 -8.33 20.29
CA VAL A 710 6.81 -9.50 20.45
C VAL A 710 5.50 -9.24 19.72
N GLU A 711 4.94 -8.04 19.88
CA GLU A 711 3.67 -7.63 19.27
C GLU A 711 3.82 -6.26 18.60
N SER A 712 3.23 -6.10 17.42
CA SER A 712 3.16 -4.89 16.62
C SER A 712 1.83 -4.92 15.88
N ALA A 713 1.12 -3.79 15.82
CA ALA A 713 -0.25 -3.76 15.32
C ALA A 713 -0.33 -4.08 13.82
N GLY A 714 -1.46 -4.64 13.39
CA GLY A 714 -1.85 -4.70 11.98
C GLY A 714 -1.98 -3.31 11.36
N VAL A 715 -2.00 -3.24 10.03
CA VAL A 715 -1.99 -1.97 9.27
C VAL A 715 -3.39 -1.53 8.82
N GLY A 716 -4.36 -2.44 8.76
CA GLY A 716 -5.76 -2.14 8.46
C GLY A 716 -5.97 -1.48 7.10
N THR A 717 -7.02 -0.67 7.01
CA THR A 717 -7.45 0.07 5.80
C THR A 717 -8.01 1.45 6.13
N GLY A 718 -7.62 1.98 7.30
CA GLY A 718 -8.35 3.02 8.02
C GLY A 718 -8.44 4.39 7.36
N ALA A 719 -7.70 4.68 6.29
CA ALA A 719 -7.77 5.96 5.58
C ALA A 719 -9.18 6.23 5.01
N CYS A 720 -9.84 5.20 4.45
CA CYS A 720 -11.25 5.22 4.02
C CYS A 720 -12.11 4.14 4.67
N GLY A 721 -11.50 3.03 5.09
CA GLY A 721 -12.19 1.83 5.53
C GLY A 721 -12.09 1.56 7.03
N PRO A 722 -12.31 0.29 7.45
CA PRO A 722 -12.20 -0.08 8.85
C PRO A 722 -10.77 0.11 9.40
N ARG A 723 -10.75 0.61 10.63
CA ARG A 723 -9.64 0.51 11.60
C ARG A 723 -9.15 -0.95 11.71
N THR A 724 -7.86 -1.14 12.01
CA THR A 724 -7.27 -2.47 12.29
C THR A 724 -8.11 -3.27 13.28
N LEU A 725 -8.51 -4.48 12.87
CA LEU A 725 -9.39 -5.38 13.63
C LEU A 725 -8.82 -5.70 15.01
N GLU A 726 -9.69 -5.89 16.01
CA GLU A 726 -9.31 -6.05 17.43
C GLU A 726 -8.24 -7.14 17.65
N GLN A 727 -8.36 -8.27 16.96
CA GLN A 727 -7.42 -9.40 17.03
C GLN A 727 -6.00 -9.10 16.51
N TYR A 728 -5.81 -7.95 15.86
CA TYR A 728 -4.54 -7.47 15.32
C TYR A 728 -4.07 -6.15 15.96
N ARG A 729 -4.72 -5.71 17.04
CA ARG A 729 -4.25 -4.61 17.90
C ARG A 729 -3.27 -5.15 18.94
N VAL A 730 -2.50 -4.28 19.60
CA VAL A 730 -1.61 -4.68 20.71
C VAL A 730 -2.16 -4.09 22.02
N PRO A 731 -2.89 -4.86 22.84
CA PRO A 731 -3.51 -4.34 24.06
C PRO A 731 -2.47 -3.78 25.03
N CYS A 732 -2.75 -2.60 25.60
CA CYS A 732 -1.90 -1.96 26.60
C CYS A 732 -2.10 -2.69 27.93
N ALA A 733 -1.40 -3.81 28.11
CA ALA A 733 -1.61 -4.79 29.17
C ALA A 733 -0.27 -5.21 29.83
N GLU A 734 -0.35 -5.97 30.93
CA GLU A 734 0.84 -6.59 31.53
C GLU A 734 1.46 -7.59 30.53
N ARG A 735 2.78 -7.47 30.31
CA ARG A 735 3.55 -8.30 29.37
C ARG A 735 4.89 -8.72 29.95
N ARG A 736 5.28 -9.96 29.71
CA ARG A 736 6.64 -10.48 29.89
C ARG A 736 7.18 -10.84 28.51
N PHE A 737 8.45 -10.55 28.26
CA PHE A 737 9.14 -10.93 27.03
C PHE A 737 10.65 -10.91 27.23
N GLY A 738 11.39 -11.49 26.29
CA GLY A 738 12.85 -11.53 26.35
C GLY A 738 13.49 -12.02 25.07
N PHE A 739 14.74 -11.62 24.89
CA PHE A 739 15.58 -11.90 23.73
C PHE A 739 17.01 -12.22 24.17
N ARG A 740 17.66 -13.17 23.48
CA ARG A 740 19.11 -13.40 23.59
C ARG A 740 19.80 -12.83 22.36
N ILE A 741 20.72 -11.89 22.60
CA ILE A 741 21.59 -11.27 21.60
C ILE A 741 23.01 -11.82 21.88
N ALA A 742 23.54 -12.63 20.98
CA ALA A 742 24.85 -13.28 21.15
C ALA A 742 25.85 -12.81 20.08
N PRO A 743 27.17 -12.81 20.37
CA PRO A 743 28.21 -12.64 19.35
C PRO A 743 28.01 -13.64 18.20
N TRP A 744 28.17 -13.20 16.96
CA TRP A 744 28.12 -14.08 15.79
C TRP A 744 29.29 -13.84 14.82
N THR A 745 29.80 -14.94 14.25
CA THR A 745 30.68 -14.94 13.07
C THR A 745 30.17 -16.02 12.11
N LYS A 746 30.00 -15.64 10.83
CA LYS A 746 29.62 -16.53 9.72
C LYS A 746 30.83 -17.27 9.14
#